data_AF-A0A920IXF4-F1
#
_entry.id   AF-A0A920IXF4-F1
#
_cell.length_a   1.000
_cell.length_b   1.000
_cell.length_c   1.000
_cell.angle_alpha   90.00
_cell.angle_beta   90.00
_cell.angle_gamma   90.00
#
_symmetry.space_group_name_H-M   'P 1'
#
loop_
_entity.id
_entity.type
_entity.pdbx_description
1 polymer ?
#
loop_
_entity_poly.entity_id
_entity_poly.type
_entity_poly.pdbx_seq_one_letter_code
_entity_poly.pdbx_strand_id
1 'polypeptide(L)'
;MRRLPFVSIFGADSGLWKIIITRPAGLTRLTSVNRIQIFEDSDGDGVFDKKKTFTEDLSFSSGIIVGMGGVYVGMPPELIFIPDADGDDKPDGPHEVLLDGWGIQDRHETLNSFIWGPDGWLYGCHGVFTQSWVGRPGTKDEHRQFIDGGIWRFHPHTREFEVFAEGLSNPWGFDFNDMGQGFATCCVIPHLFHIVQGGVYHKQSKQNVNPYVYDNIKTIRDHTHKSAHGGARFYLADVFPEKYRDQLFMCNIHEHAVLIDYMVPKGSSFIGKHGDDFLMANDLAWVGFSVEVGPDGGVYILDWHDQNICGNEIKFANSARVYRIMPKGVKGPKPFDLEKLSDLELVELQNHSNDWYVRQSRTILQHRALTGKLDSEKVHQKLLKMLADAPKVAKRLRALWALHCTGGINQKHALSLLDDSEEYIRAWTVQLLSEEKKPSATVREKFAQMANSEKSPVVRLYLACALQRLPHNQRWDILEALSRHSQDREDNNIPRMLWLALEPMVLESPQKALSLAAQSKLPRLQEFTPRRLLGGKTASNSRKPPKSNMAKWQRIVQQSAPKFSINGSGVGGVVRFDSFRNKTATRTHPIKRGVPSVLSRKLKIEDDMKTILRATVSHHPHGDWELRVRVNGKIISRKEVSSKTVTNEWLTHEVDLSPYAGKEINLQLENQPTDWRNEWGYWHEVKVSAVPFVSLKNTKVSQKKKVVFISGKPSHGRMKHEHRAGNIILAKRLNQSGLPVEAVVLDDIGYPKDESVLEDASTIVIFCTGHGGHVLNPKLKEFDALMKKGIGVIMIHWATEAVSGAPGDKFLEWMGGFCDLNWSVNPHWKPNFKPRKHPIWNGVEPFSVDDEWYYHMRFVNDRTGLTPILTDLPPAETLKRPDGLRSGNPAVRKAVANGETQHVAWAYERPGGGRGFGFTGGHNHVSWQDDNYRKIMLNAILWTAGMQVPENGVDSTAPDDQEIESNLDPYRKK
;
A
#
# COMPACT_ATOMS: atom_id res chain seq x y z
N MET A 1 7.56 -4.74 -2.76
CA MET A 1 8.52 -4.75 -1.63
C MET A 1 8.45 -3.40 -0.94
N ARG A 2 8.04 -3.34 0.33
CA ARG A 2 8.17 -2.16 1.23
C ARG A 2 8.29 -2.73 2.66
N ARG A 3 9.48 -2.61 3.27
CA ARG A 3 9.86 -3.24 4.55
C ARG A 3 9.50 -2.30 5.73
N LEU A 4 9.27 -2.89 6.90
CA LEU A 4 8.50 -2.33 8.03
C LEU A 4 9.28 -1.46 9.02
N PRO A 5 8.57 -0.75 9.94
CA PRO A 5 9.20 -0.08 11.06
C PRO A 5 9.90 -1.08 11.97
N PHE A 6 11.07 -0.66 12.44
CA PHE A 6 11.68 -1.21 13.64
C PHE A 6 11.11 -0.42 14.81
N VAL A 7 10.65 -1.08 15.87
CA VAL A 7 10.18 -0.41 17.10
C VAL A 7 10.82 -1.14 18.28
N SER A 8 11.31 -0.36 19.24
CA SER A 8 11.92 -0.85 20.48
C SER A 8 11.09 -0.43 21.68
N ILE A 9 11.01 -1.27 22.70
CA ILE A 9 10.50 -0.88 24.02
C ILE A 9 11.25 -1.60 25.14
N PHE A 10 11.18 -1.05 26.35
CA PHE A 10 11.65 -1.65 27.61
C PHE A 10 10.55 -2.39 28.34
N GLY A 11 10.79 -3.65 28.71
CA GLY A 11 9.89 -4.47 29.53
C GLY A 11 10.19 -4.37 31.04
N ALA A 12 9.20 -4.70 31.88
CA ALA A 12 9.30 -4.66 33.35
C ALA A 12 9.56 -6.02 34.03
N ASP A 13 9.57 -7.11 33.25
CA ASP A 13 9.47 -8.48 33.77
C ASP A 13 10.79 -9.25 33.69
N SER A 14 10.99 -10.16 34.66
CA SER A 14 12.06 -11.17 34.79
C SER A 14 13.50 -10.69 35.11
N GLY A 15 13.63 -9.63 35.92
CA GLY A 15 14.87 -9.42 36.67
C GLY A 15 16.00 -8.75 35.90
N LEU A 16 15.84 -8.36 34.63
CA LEU A 16 16.94 -7.89 33.77
C LEU A 16 16.55 -6.69 32.90
N TRP A 17 17.55 -5.93 32.46
CA TRP A 17 17.38 -4.79 31.56
C TRP A 17 17.12 -5.27 30.13
N LYS A 18 15.91 -5.09 29.60
CA LYS A 18 15.45 -5.71 28.34
C LYS A 18 15.09 -4.72 27.25
N ILE A 19 15.66 -4.87 26.04
CA ILE A 19 15.11 -4.26 24.82
C ILE A 19 14.34 -5.30 24.02
N ILE A 20 13.08 -4.98 23.74
CA ILE A 20 12.23 -5.77 22.88
C ILE A 20 12.18 -5.13 21.49
N ILE A 21 12.62 -5.83 20.45
CA ILE A 21 12.65 -5.32 19.07
C ILE A 21 11.80 -6.18 18.15
N THR A 22 10.99 -5.52 17.32
CA THR A 22 10.36 -6.16 16.16
C THR A 22 11.21 -5.99 14.91
N ARG A 23 11.40 -7.07 14.15
CA ARG A 23 12.19 -7.06 12.91
C ARG A 23 11.32 -7.34 11.67
N PRO A 24 11.40 -6.52 10.60
CA PRO A 24 10.87 -6.85 9.28
C PRO A 24 11.62 -8.01 8.62
N ALA A 25 10.88 -9.02 8.15
CA ALA A 25 11.38 -10.03 7.24
C ALA A 25 11.58 -9.48 5.81
N GLY A 26 12.62 -9.96 5.11
CA GLY A 26 12.86 -9.66 3.69
C GLY A 26 11.94 -10.48 2.78
N LEU A 27 11.29 -9.85 1.80
CA LEU A 27 10.30 -10.46 0.89
C LEU A 27 10.85 -11.50 -0.12
N THR A 28 12.11 -11.92 0.01
CA THR A 28 12.76 -12.82 -0.96
C THR A 28 12.68 -14.30 -0.61
N ARG A 29 12.11 -14.70 0.53
CA ARG A 29 11.79 -16.11 0.83
C ARG A 29 10.47 -16.24 1.60
N LEU A 30 9.61 -17.15 1.17
CA LEU A 30 8.35 -17.57 1.84
C LEU A 30 8.58 -18.28 3.20
N THR A 31 9.73 -18.06 3.85
CA THR A 31 10.14 -18.71 5.10
C THR A 31 10.58 -17.72 6.18
N SER A 32 10.56 -16.41 5.95
CA SER A 32 11.00 -15.43 6.94
C SER A 32 9.81 -14.76 7.63
N VAL A 33 9.67 -15.05 8.91
CA VAL A 33 8.71 -14.51 9.87
C VAL A 33 9.24 -13.25 10.55
N ASN A 34 8.37 -12.29 10.91
CA ASN A 34 8.74 -11.25 11.86
C ASN A 34 8.86 -11.88 13.24
N ARG A 35 9.67 -11.27 14.10
CA ARG A 35 9.91 -11.78 15.44
C ARG A 35 10.03 -10.67 16.44
N ILE A 36 9.81 -11.05 17.69
CA ILE A 36 10.09 -10.25 18.88
C ILE A 36 11.35 -10.83 19.52
N GLN A 37 12.39 -10.00 19.64
CA GLN A 37 13.64 -10.38 20.29
C GLN A 37 13.83 -9.57 21.56
N ILE A 38 14.28 -10.23 22.62
CA ILE A 38 14.62 -9.63 23.91
C ILE A 38 16.14 -9.60 24.01
N PHE A 39 16.70 -8.42 24.23
CA PHE A 39 18.12 -8.21 24.47
C PHE A 39 18.34 -7.84 25.93
N GLU A 40 19.21 -8.56 26.62
CA GLU A 40 19.46 -8.42 28.05
C GLU A 40 20.90 -7.99 28.31
N ASP A 41 21.06 -6.97 29.17
CA ASP A 41 22.32 -6.58 29.81
C ASP A 41 22.26 -7.10 31.26
N SER A 42 23.04 -8.13 31.55
CA SER A 42 22.98 -8.87 32.81
C SER A 42 24.02 -8.45 33.84
N ASP A 43 25.04 -7.69 33.44
CA ASP A 43 26.04 -7.12 34.35
C ASP A 43 25.92 -5.59 34.52
N GLY A 44 25.06 -4.94 33.73
CA GLY A 44 24.73 -3.52 33.81
C GLY A 44 25.82 -2.61 33.22
N ASP A 45 26.68 -3.15 32.35
CA ASP A 45 27.75 -2.40 31.70
C ASP A 45 27.27 -1.54 30.50
N GLY A 46 26.02 -1.75 30.06
CA GLY A 46 25.39 -1.08 28.93
C GLY A 46 25.47 -1.83 27.60
N VAL A 47 26.03 -3.03 27.58
CA VAL A 47 26.17 -3.90 26.41
C VAL A 47 25.29 -5.13 26.61
N PHE A 48 24.45 -5.42 25.63
CA PHE A 48 23.63 -6.63 25.68
C PHE A 48 24.50 -7.89 25.54
N ASP A 49 24.55 -8.71 26.59
CA ASP A 49 25.24 -10.00 26.59
C ASP A 49 24.32 -11.19 26.26
N LYS A 50 23.00 -11.00 26.38
CA LYS A 50 21.99 -12.03 26.15
C LYS A 50 20.98 -11.64 25.10
N LYS A 51 20.50 -12.65 24.38
CA LYS A 51 19.50 -12.53 23.33
C LYS A 51 18.54 -13.71 23.38
N LYS A 52 17.25 -13.43 23.54
CA LYS A 52 16.16 -14.40 23.51
C LYS A 52 15.18 -14.06 22.40
N THR A 53 14.48 -15.06 21.91
CA THR A 53 13.36 -14.89 20.98
C THR A 53 12.08 -15.15 21.75
N PHE A 54 11.21 -14.14 21.85
CA PHE A 54 9.89 -14.26 22.49
C PHE A 54 8.91 -14.97 21.55
N THR A 55 8.79 -14.51 20.31
CA THR A 55 8.00 -15.18 19.27
C THR A 55 8.57 -14.91 17.89
N GLU A 56 8.40 -15.85 16.98
CA GLU A 56 8.62 -15.67 15.53
C GLU A 56 7.32 -15.96 14.75
N ASP A 57 6.15 -15.89 15.36
CA ASP A 57 4.87 -16.14 14.67
C ASP A 57 4.16 -14.84 14.30
N LEU A 58 4.89 -13.91 13.68
CA LEU A 58 4.35 -12.60 13.30
C LEU A 58 4.45 -12.36 11.79
N SER A 59 3.34 -11.94 11.20
CA SER A 59 3.24 -11.68 9.76
C SER A 59 3.70 -10.28 9.35
N PHE A 60 3.40 -9.29 10.19
CA PHE A 60 3.66 -7.86 9.98
C PHE A 60 3.64 -7.18 11.36
N SER A 61 4.63 -6.37 11.72
CA SER A 61 4.63 -5.60 12.97
C SER A 61 4.82 -4.12 12.70
N SER A 62 3.99 -3.27 13.31
CA SER A 62 4.05 -1.80 13.15
C SER A 62 4.18 -1.02 14.46
N GLY A 63 3.95 -1.65 15.60
CA GLY A 63 4.11 -1.07 16.94
C GLY A 63 4.15 -2.18 17.99
N ILE A 64 4.77 -1.91 19.13
CA ILE A 64 4.88 -2.87 20.24
C ILE A 64 4.89 -2.14 21.59
N ILE A 65 4.22 -2.70 22.60
CA ILE A 65 4.33 -2.28 24.00
C ILE A 65 4.08 -3.44 24.95
N VAL A 66 4.77 -3.46 26.09
CA VAL A 66 4.57 -4.42 27.17
C VAL A 66 3.60 -3.83 28.20
N GLY A 67 2.74 -4.67 28.77
CA GLY A 67 1.87 -4.30 29.88
C GLY A 67 0.68 -5.25 30.00
N MET A 68 -0.05 -5.16 31.12
CA MET A 68 -1.25 -5.97 31.37
C MET A 68 -1.00 -7.48 31.24
N GLY A 69 0.17 -7.97 31.67
CA GLY A 69 0.53 -9.40 31.65
C GLY A 69 0.85 -9.95 30.27
N GLY A 70 1.40 -9.13 29.37
CA GLY A 70 1.81 -9.59 28.04
C GLY A 70 2.27 -8.47 27.11
N VAL A 71 2.20 -8.74 25.81
CA VAL A 71 2.73 -7.88 24.75
C VAL A 71 1.65 -7.48 23.76
N TYR A 72 1.42 -6.18 23.61
CA TYR A 72 0.54 -5.60 22.59
C TYR A 72 1.34 -5.35 21.32
N VAL A 73 0.83 -5.83 20.18
CA VAL A 73 1.53 -5.72 18.88
C VAL A 73 0.58 -5.20 17.82
N GLY A 74 1.00 -4.16 17.10
CA GLY A 74 0.33 -3.73 15.88
C GLY A 74 0.65 -4.73 14.78
N MET A 75 -0.32 -5.58 14.41
CA MET A 75 -0.22 -6.53 13.31
C MET A 75 -1.34 -6.31 12.29
N PRO A 76 -1.36 -5.17 11.55
CA PRO A 76 -2.37 -4.88 10.54
C PRO A 76 -2.77 -6.07 9.68
N PRO A 77 -4.09 -6.35 9.56
CA PRO A 77 -5.21 -5.47 9.89
C PRO A 77 -5.66 -5.45 11.36
N GLU A 78 -4.86 -6.00 12.28
CA GLU A 78 -5.21 -6.25 13.68
C GLU A 78 -4.31 -5.49 14.67
N LEU A 79 -4.86 -5.18 15.84
CA LEU A 79 -4.11 -4.96 17.07
C LEU A 79 -4.25 -6.24 17.89
N ILE A 80 -3.14 -6.89 18.23
CA ILE A 80 -3.14 -8.15 18.96
C ILE A 80 -2.51 -8.02 20.35
N PHE A 81 -2.85 -8.95 21.24
CA PHE A 81 -2.22 -9.14 22.54
C PHE A 81 -1.69 -10.57 22.65
N ILE A 82 -0.43 -10.71 23.05
CA ILE A 82 0.23 -11.99 23.28
C ILE A 82 0.40 -12.13 24.80
N PRO A 83 -0.28 -13.10 25.45
CA PRO A 83 -0.18 -13.27 26.90
C PRO A 83 1.20 -13.79 27.32
N ASP A 84 1.70 -13.28 28.45
CA ASP A 84 2.91 -13.70 29.17
C ASP A 84 2.66 -13.39 30.66
N ALA A 85 1.68 -14.10 31.23
CA ALA A 85 1.16 -13.86 32.57
C ALA A 85 2.05 -14.49 33.65
N ASP A 86 2.88 -15.47 33.31
CA ASP A 86 3.89 -16.04 34.21
C ASP A 86 5.25 -15.31 34.15
N GLY A 87 5.45 -14.45 33.15
CA GLY A 87 6.63 -13.60 33.01
C GLY A 87 7.88 -14.39 32.64
N ASP A 88 7.74 -15.55 31.99
CA ASP A 88 8.86 -16.44 31.64
C ASP A 88 9.56 -16.08 30.32
N ASP A 89 9.18 -14.94 29.72
CA ASP A 89 9.59 -14.46 28.39
C ASP A 89 9.15 -15.38 27.24
N LYS A 90 8.03 -16.09 27.39
CA LYS A 90 7.41 -16.88 26.31
C LYS A 90 5.91 -16.63 26.25
N PRO A 91 5.31 -16.71 25.05
CA PRO A 91 3.86 -16.66 24.91
C PRO A 91 3.20 -17.81 25.67
N ASP A 92 2.29 -17.49 26.58
CA ASP A 92 1.45 -18.47 27.30
C ASP A 92 0.47 -19.21 26.35
N GLY A 93 0.24 -18.65 25.17
CA GLY A 93 -0.74 -19.16 24.22
C GLY A 93 -0.82 -18.35 22.94
N PRO A 94 -1.80 -18.67 22.07
CA PRO A 94 -2.05 -17.91 20.85
C PRO A 94 -2.46 -16.47 21.18
N HIS A 95 -2.14 -15.56 20.27
CA HIS A 95 -2.49 -14.15 20.43
C HIS A 95 -4.01 -13.93 20.36
N GLU A 96 -4.48 -12.96 21.14
CA GLU A 96 -5.85 -12.43 21.06
C GLU A 96 -5.91 -11.24 20.10
N VAL A 97 -6.92 -11.19 19.23
CA VAL A 97 -7.22 -9.99 18.43
C VAL A 97 -8.06 -9.03 19.26
N LEU A 98 -7.49 -7.86 19.60
CA LEU A 98 -8.18 -6.83 20.40
C LEU A 98 -9.00 -5.89 19.53
N LEU A 99 -8.45 -5.45 18.41
CA LEU A 99 -9.10 -4.60 17.41
C LEU A 99 -8.79 -5.10 16.00
N ASP A 100 -9.71 -4.92 15.07
CA ASP A 100 -9.55 -5.20 13.65
C ASP A 100 -10.00 -4.00 12.78
N GLY A 101 -9.72 -4.06 11.49
CA GLY A 101 -10.11 -3.04 10.51
C GLY A 101 -9.06 -1.95 10.27
N TRP A 102 -7.82 -2.18 10.71
CA TRP A 102 -6.68 -1.35 10.35
C TRP A 102 -6.31 -1.53 8.87
N GLY A 103 -6.15 -0.40 8.18
CA GLY A 103 -5.75 -0.37 6.79
C GLY A 103 -4.30 -0.79 6.57
N ILE A 104 -4.03 -1.33 5.39
CA ILE A 104 -2.69 -1.74 4.91
C ILE A 104 -2.36 -1.14 3.53
N GLN A 105 -3.09 -0.10 3.12
CA GLN A 105 -2.92 0.58 1.83
C GLN A 105 -1.53 1.19 1.73
N ASP A 106 -1.08 1.86 2.80
CA ASP A 106 0.31 2.24 3.00
C ASP A 106 0.83 1.63 4.31
N ARG A 107 1.78 0.70 4.17
CA ARG A 107 2.39 -0.02 5.30
C ARG A 107 3.28 0.87 6.17
N HIS A 108 3.62 2.08 5.72
CA HIS A 108 4.34 3.08 6.51
C HIS A 108 3.42 3.99 7.34
N GLU A 109 2.10 3.91 7.16
CA GLU A 109 1.16 4.89 7.71
C GLU A 109 0.01 4.23 8.49
N THR A 110 0.24 3.02 8.99
CA THR A 110 -0.70 2.26 9.82
C THR A 110 -0.42 2.47 11.32
N LEU A 111 -1.15 1.78 12.21
CA LEU A 111 -0.98 1.96 13.67
C LEU A 111 0.47 1.74 14.11
N ASN A 112 1.05 2.69 14.83
CA ASN A 112 2.44 2.63 15.29
C ASN A 112 2.68 3.43 16.58
N SER A 113 3.92 3.44 17.06
CA SER A 113 4.42 4.26 18.19
C SER A 113 3.55 4.20 19.44
N PHE A 114 3.45 2.99 20.01
CA PHE A 114 2.59 2.70 21.16
C PHE A 114 3.14 3.29 22.46
N ILE A 115 2.24 3.76 23.32
CA ILE A 115 2.58 4.28 24.65
C ILE A 115 1.39 4.15 25.61
N TRP A 116 1.65 3.78 26.87
CA TRP A 116 0.65 3.87 27.94
C TRP A 116 0.49 5.33 28.37
N GLY A 117 -0.70 5.88 28.19
CA GLY A 117 -1.02 7.24 28.59
C GLY A 117 -1.16 7.40 30.10
N PRO A 118 -1.15 8.64 30.60
CA PRO A 118 -1.33 8.92 32.02
C PRO A 118 -2.66 8.39 32.58
N ASP A 119 -3.71 8.37 31.76
CA ASP A 119 -5.05 7.88 32.08
C ASP A 119 -5.21 6.35 31.99
N GLY A 120 -4.13 5.60 31.71
CA GLY A 120 -4.17 4.14 31.62
C GLY A 120 -4.73 3.58 30.31
N TRP A 121 -4.92 4.44 29.29
CA TRP A 121 -5.22 3.99 27.93
C TRP A 121 -3.93 3.69 27.16
N LEU A 122 -4.00 2.76 26.21
CA LEU A 122 -2.97 2.56 25.20
C LEU A 122 -3.16 3.57 24.07
N TYR A 123 -2.16 4.41 23.80
CA TYR A 123 -2.16 5.36 22.69
C TYR A 123 -1.29 4.89 21.53
N GLY A 124 -1.59 5.36 20.32
CA GLY A 124 -0.72 5.19 19.17
C GLY A 124 -1.00 6.18 18.04
N CYS A 125 -0.09 6.21 17.08
CA CYS A 125 -0.14 7.04 15.88
C CYS A 125 -0.83 6.30 14.72
N HIS A 126 -1.37 7.06 13.76
CA HIS A 126 -1.85 6.56 12.46
C HIS A 126 -1.61 7.63 11.39
N GLY A 127 -1.25 7.23 10.16
CA GLY A 127 -0.92 8.16 9.07
C GLY A 127 -2.04 8.39 8.05
N VAL A 128 -1.84 9.38 7.18
CA VAL A 128 -2.88 10.00 6.34
C VAL A 128 -3.25 9.22 5.08
N PHE A 129 -2.34 8.43 4.52
CA PHE A 129 -2.57 7.69 3.28
C PHE A 129 -3.27 6.36 3.49
N THR A 130 -3.23 5.81 4.71
CA THR A 130 -3.97 4.62 5.11
C THR A 130 -5.36 5.01 5.60
N GLN A 131 -6.37 4.19 5.30
CA GLN A 131 -7.75 4.40 5.75
C GLN A 131 -8.19 3.18 6.55
N SER A 132 -8.61 3.41 7.78
CA SER A 132 -8.97 2.37 8.74
C SER A 132 -10.40 2.58 9.25
N TRP A 133 -11.12 1.47 9.43
CA TRP A 133 -12.42 1.42 10.08
C TRP A 133 -12.33 0.47 11.26
N VAL A 134 -11.92 1.03 12.39
CA VAL A 134 -11.47 0.25 13.53
C VAL A 134 -12.63 -0.06 14.46
N GLY A 135 -12.64 -1.29 14.97
CA GLY A 135 -13.57 -1.75 16.00
C GLY A 135 -13.05 -3.03 16.64
N ARG A 136 -13.76 -3.50 17.67
CA ARG A 136 -13.53 -4.85 18.20
C ARG A 136 -13.88 -5.90 17.14
N PRO A 137 -13.28 -7.09 17.16
CA PRO A 137 -13.72 -8.21 16.33
C PRO A 137 -15.24 -8.42 16.41
N GLY A 138 -15.89 -8.53 15.25
CA GLY A 138 -17.34 -8.66 15.15
C GLY A 138 -18.14 -7.35 15.24
N THR A 139 -17.48 -6.19 15.43
CA THR A 139 -18.15 -4.88 15.35
C THR A 139 -18.76 -4.71 13.96
N LYS A 140 -20.08 -4.46 13.91
CA LYS A 140 -20.78 -4.15 12.67
C LYS A 140 -20.14 -2.95 12.00
N ASP A 141 -20.06 -2.99 10.68
CA ASP A 141 -19.44 -1.93 9.91
C ASP A 141 -19.89 -0.55 10.38
N GLU A 142 -21.19 -0.24 10.36
CA GLU A 142 -21.76 1.05 10.77
C GLU A 142 -21.41 1.58 12.18
N HIS A 143 -20.80 0.76 13.05
CA HIS A 143 -20.33 1.15 14.38
C HIS A 143 -18.80 1.29 14.49
N ARG A 144 -18.06 0.98 13.42
CA ARG A 144 -16.61 1.17 13.35
C ARG A 144 -16.24 2.64 13.22
N GLN A 145 -15.18 3.05 13.90
CA GLN A 145 -14.68 4.42 13.84
C GLN A 145 -13.66 4.56 12.71
N PHE A 146 -13.79 5.64 11.94
CA PHE A 146 -12.92 5.92 10.82
C PHE A 146 -11.69 6.72 11.25
N ILE A 147 -10.50 6.35 10.76
CA ILE A 147 -9.27 7.13 10.94
C ILE A 147 -8.39 7.07 9.68
N ASP A 148 -7.85 8.22 9.27
CA ASP A 148 -6.87 8.38 8.18
C ASP A 148 -5.88 9.50 8.50
N GLY A 149 -5.23 9.35 9.64
CA GLY A 149 -4.29 10.34 10.20
C GLY A 149 -4.75 10.81 11.57
N GLY A 150 -3.86 10.72 12.56
CA GLY A 150 -4.12 11.22 13.91
C GLY A 150 -3.54 10.35 15.01
N ILE A 151 -4.08 10.55 16.22
CA ILE A 151 -3.74 9.78 17.42
C ILE A 151 -4.99 8.99 17.82
N TRP A 152 -4.81 7.70 18.10
CA TRP A 152 -5.87 6.82 18.60
C TRP A 152 -5.54 6.33 20.00
N ARG A 153 -6.57 5.83 20.70
CA ARG A 153 -6.39 5.16 21.98
C ARG A 153 -7.30 3.94 22.16
N PHE A 154 -6.86 2.98 22.96
CA PHE A 154 -7.57 1.75 23.33
C PHE A 154 -7.53 1.52 24.84
N HIS A 155 -8.68 1.24 25.44
CA HIS A 155 -8.76 0.98 26.89
C HIS A 155 -8.60 -0.53 27.17
N PRO A 156 -7.64 -0.97 28.01
CA PRO A 156 -7.36 -2.40 28.22
C PRO A 156 -8.51 -3.16 28.89
N HIS A 157 -9.22 -2.54 29.84
CA HIS A 157 -10.39 -3.15 30.50
C HIS A 157 -11.69 -3.12 29.68
N THR A 158 -12.19 -1.92 29.32
CA THR A 158 -13.48 -1.77 28.63
C THR A 158 -13.41 -2.22 27.16
N ARG A 159 -12.19 -2.37 26.63
CA ARG A 159 -11.88 -2.69 25.24
C ARG A 159 -12.46 -1.66 24.26
N GLU A 160 -12.64 -0.42 24.72
CA GLU A 160 -13.11 0.67 23.89
C GLU A 160 -11.97 1.21 23.03
N PHE A 161 -12.29 1.54 21.78
CA PHE A 161 -11.40 2.24 20.87
C PHE A 161 -11.92 3.66 20.66
N GLU A 162 -11.01 4.64 20.61
CA GLU A 162 -11.34 6.02 20.28
C GLU A 162 -10.30 6.62 19.34
N VAL A 163 -10.78 7.41 18.37
CA VAL A 163 -9.94 8.41 17.72
C VAL A 163 -9.77 9.58 18.69
N PHE A 164 -8.58 9.71 19.27
CA PHE A 164 -8.28 10.75 20.25
C PHE A 164 -8.12 12.12 19.59
N ALA A 165 -7.48 12.17 18.43
CA ALA A 165 -7.30 13.37 17.62
C ALA A 165 -7.21 13.01 16.12
N GLU A 166 -7.70 13.89 15.24
CA GLU A 166 -7.72 13.70 13.80
C GLU A 166 -6.74 14.63 13.06
N GLY A 167 -6.26 14.23 11.90
CA GLY A 167 -5.46 15.08 10.99
C GLY A 167 -4.02 14.62 10.88
N LEU A 168 -3.07 15.57 10.91
CA LEU A 168 -1.63 15.30 10.78
C LEU A 168 -1.24 14.72 9.41
N SER A 169 -0.02 14.19 9.33
CA SER A 169 0.56 13.57 8.13
C SER A 169 0.81 12.09 8.41
N ASN A 170 2.08 11.74 8.63
CA ASN A 170 2.58 10.46 9.06
C ASN A 170 3.31 10.64 10.39
N PRO A 171 2.58 10.63 11.52
CA PRO A 171 3.21 10.75 12.84
C PRO A 171 3.93 9.46 13.21
N TRP A 172 5.20 9.59 13.63
CA TRP A 172 6.05 8.49 14.10
C TRP A 172 6.51 8.64 15.55
N GLY A 173 6.05 9.69 16.24
CA GLY A 173 6.31 9.89 17.65
C GLY A 173 5.11 10.52 18.34
N PHE A 174 4.78 10.01 19.52
CA PHE A 174 3.79 10.58 20.42
C PHE A 174 4.20 10.29 21.87
N ASP A 175 4.23 11.32 22.71
CA ASP A 175 4.53 11.20 24.14
C ASP A 175 3.92 12.34 24.96
N PHE A 176 3.91 12.17 26.28
CA PHE A 176 3.44 13.13 27.26
C PHE A 176 4.60 13.73 28.06
N ASN A 177 4.55 15.05 28.29
CA ASN A 177 5.49 15.72 29.19
C ASN A 177 5.18 15.47 30.67
N ASP A 178 5.95 16.05 31.59
CA ASP A 178 5.77 15.81 33.05
C ASP A 178 4.42 16.31 33.62
N MET A 179 3.70 17.16 32.86
CA MET A 179 2.34 17.63 33.18
C MET A 179 1.24 16.85 32.45
N GLY A 180 1.61 15.81 31.70
CA GLY A 180 0.66 14.99 30.94
C GLY A 180 0.10 15.68 29.68
N GLN A 181 0.76 16.72 29.16
CA GLN A 181 0.37 17.31 27.87
C GLN A 181 0.94 16.45 26.74
N GLY A 182 0.13 16.10 25.74
CA GLY A 182 0.51 15.17 24.66
C GLY A 182 1.09 15.87 23.43
N PHE A 183 2.13 15.33 22.82
CA PHE A 183 2.80 15.93 21.67
C PHE A 183 3.09 14.89 20.60
N ALA A 184 2.85 15.24 19.33
CA ALA A 184 3.16 14.38 18.20
C ALA A 184 4.23 14.99 17.29
N THR A 185 5.14 14.14 16.82
CA THR A 185 6.11 14.47 15.77
C THR A 185 5.68 13.88 14.43
N CYS A 186 5.76 14.68 13.36
CA CYS A 186 5.19 14.39 12.04
C CYS A 186 6.24 14.54 10.92
N CYS A 187 6.13 13.70 9.90
CA CYS A 187 6.89 13.85 8.65
C CYS A 187 6.15 14.73 7.62
N VAL A 188 6.85 15.24 6.61
CA VAL A 188 6.31 16.01 5.45
C VAL A 188 5.70 17.39 5.76
N ILE A 189 4.78 17.50 6.73
CA ILE A 189 4.21 18.77 7.22
C ILE A 189 5.09 19.32 8.36
N PRO A 190 4.77 20.48 8.96
CA PRO A 190 5.45 20.91 10.17
C PRO A 190 5.59 19.82 11.23
N HIS A 191 6.77 19.70 11.83
CA HIS A 191 7.11 18.50 12.58
C HIS A 191 6.39 18.37 13.91
N LEU A 192 5.95 19.45 14.55
CA LEU A 192 5.53 19.39 15.96
C LEU A 192 4.10 19.95 16.20
N PHE A 193 3.30 19.20 16.95
CA PHE A 193 1.94 19.56 17.35
C PHE A 193 1.67 19.22 18.83
N HIS A 194 0.98 20.13 19.54
CA HIS A 194 0.38 19.86 20.85
C HIS A 194 -1.00 19.22 20.66
N ILE A 195 -1.14 17.97 21.10
CA ILE A 195 -2.29 17.10 20.85
C ILE A 195 -3.24 17.10 22.05
N VAL A 196 -4.51 17.41 21.78
CA VAL A 196 -5.59 17.36 22.77
C VAL A 196 -6.78 16.56 22.28
N GLN A 197 -7.56 16.04 23.23
CA GLN A 197 -8.71 15.18 22.97
C GLN A 197 -9.78 15.89 22.11
N GLY A 198 -10.17 15.26 21.00
CA GLY A 198 -11.14 15.80 20.04
C GLY A 198 -10.56 16.89 19.12
N GLY A 199 -9.24 17.09 19.12
CA GLY A 199 -8.60 18.07 18.23
C GLY A 199 -8.57 17.63 16.77
N VAL A 200 -8.74 18.58 15.84
CA VAL A 200 -8.58 18.37 14.39
C VAL A 200 -7.44 19.24 13.86
N TYR A 201 -6.38 18.59 13.38
CA TYR A 201 -5.09 19.21 13.09
C TYR A 201 -4.87 19.44 11.60
N HIS A 202 -3.92 20.32 11.29
CA HIS A 202 -3.44 20.50 9.92
C HIS A 202 -3.07 19.14 9.33
N LYS A 203 -3.65 18.85 8.16
CA LYS A 203 -3.57 17.56 7.51
C LYS A 203 -2.79 17.68 6.19
N GLN A 204 -1.83 16.78 5.95
CA GLN A 204 -0.97 16.82 4.77
C GLN A 204 -1.77 16.75 3.46
N SER A 205 -2.75 15.85 3.42
CA SER A 205 -3.53 15.58 2.22
C SER A 205 -4.93 15.11 2.61
N LYS A 206 -5.84 15.11 1.63
CA LYS A 206 -7.27 14.80 1.78
C LYS A 206 -8.01 15.85 2.61
N GLN A 207 -9.29 16.04 2.32
CA GLN A 207 -10.15 16.88 3.16
C GLN A 207 -10.41 16.20 4.51
N ASN A 208 -10.68 17.02 5.52
CA ASN A 208 -11.19 16.56 6.81
C ASN A 208 -12.47 15.75 6.60
N VAL A 209 -12.70 14.77 7.49
CA VAL A 209 -13.92 13.95 7.46
C VAL A 209 -15.14 14.85 7.67
N ASN A 210 -15.07 15.73 8.67
CA ASN A 210 -16.03 16.81 8.83
C ASN A 210 -15.66 17.99 7.91
N PRO A 211 -16.44 18.28 6.84
CA PRO A 211 -16.17 19.37 5.91
C PRO A 211 -16.41 20.76 6.52
N TYR A 212 -17.02 20.82 7.70
CA TYR A 212 -17.32 22.06 8.42
C TYR A 212 -16.22 22.46 9.40
N VAL A 213 -15.09 21.74 9.40
CA VAL A 213 -13.86 22.20 10.03
C VAL A 213 -13.23 23.26 9.12
N TYR A 214 -13.57 24.53 9.37
CA TYR A 214 -13.10 25.65 8.55
C TYR A 214 -11.68 26.10 8.91
N ASP A 215 -11.18 25.78 10.10
CA ASP A 215 -9.83 26.12 10.55
C ASP A 215 -9.25 25.01 11.44
N ASN A 216 -8.24 24.31 10.92
CA ASN A 216 -7.51 23.26 11.65
C ASN A 216 -6.57 23.83 12.72
N ILE A 217 -6.35 23.09 13.81
CA ILE A 217 -5.31 23.38 14.80
C ILE A 217 -3.94 23.34 14.12
N LYS A 218 -3.12 24.35 14.40
CA LYS A 218 -1.83 24.57 13.73
C LYS A 218 -0.68 23.94 14.51
N THR A 219 0.43 23.79 13.81
CA THR A 219 1.72 23.41 14.39
C THR A 219 2.15 24.40 15.47
N ILE A 220 2.92 23.90 16.44
CA ILE A 220 3.49 24.71 17.51
C ILE A 220 4.97 25.04 17.29
N ARG A 221 5.59 24.55 16.21
CA ARG A 221 7.01 24.82 15.93
C ARG A 221 7.22 26.28 15.55
N ASP A 222 8.34 26.86 15.97
CA ASP A 222 8.82 28.17 15.50
C ASP A 222 10.00 28.10 14.51
N HIS A 223 10.48 26.88 14.23
CA HIS A 223 11.65 26.60 13.40
C HIS A 223 11.36 25.46 12.41
N THR A 224 12.33 25.13 11.56
CA THR A 224 12.19 24.11 10.52
C THR A 224 13.32 23.11 10.52
N HIS A 225 12.96 21.83 10.45
CA HIS A 225 13.84 20.71 10.15
C HIS A 225 13.50 20.10 8.79
N LYS A 226 14.42 19.30 8.23
CA LYS A 226 14.07 18.41 7.11
C LYS A 226 12.96 17.45 7.54
N SER A 227 11.95 17.29 6.68
CA SER A 227 10.65 16.74 7.07
C SER A 227 10.58 15.20 7.11
N ALA A 228 11.47 14.56 7.88
CA ALA A 228 11.44 13.13 8.17
C ALA A 228 11.92 12.85 9.59
N HIS A 229 10.98 12.59 10.51
CA HIS A 229 11.23 12.38 11.93
C HIS A 229 10.93 10.94 12.35
N GLY A 230 11.67 10.43 13.33
CA GLY A 230 11.50 9.09 13.90
C GLY A 230 11.45 9.15 15.43
N GLY A 231 10.40 8.61 16.02
CA GLY A 231 10.20 8.62 17.47
C GLY A 231 9.92 10.02 18.05
N ALA A 232 9.48 10.03 19.30
CA ALA A 232 9.40 11.22 20.14
C ALA A 232 9.29 10.79 21.61
N ARG A 233 10.20 11.25 22.47
CA ARG A 233 10.12 11.01 23.92
C ARG A 233 10.51 12.24 24.70
N PHE A 234 9.73 12.58 25.73
CA PHE A 234 10.18 13.52 26.74
C PHE A 234 11.22 12.84 27.62
N TYR A 235 12.36 13.49 27.81
CA TYR A 235 13.37 12.98 28.73
C TYR A 235 12.97 13.29 30.18
N LEU A 236 12.22 12.36 30.78
CA LEU A 236 11.72 12.43 32.15
C LEU A 236 12.55 11.56 33.10
N ALA A 237 13.87 11.75 33.05
CA ALA A 237 14.84 11.14 33.96
C ALA A 237 15.86 12.19 34.43
N ASP A 238 16.70 11.83 35.39
CA ASP A 238 17.59 12.78 36.08
C ASP A 238 19.08 12.50 35.89
N VAL A 239 19.44 11.50 35.09
CA VAL A 239 20.83 11.10 34.85
C VAL A 239 21.54 12.09 33.92
N PHE A 240 20.85 12.62 32.91
CA PHE A 240 21.41 13.66 32.05
C PHE A 240 21.34 15.04 32.74
N PRO A 241 22.20 16.00 32.34
CA PRO A 241 22.16 17.38 32.83
C PRO A 241 20.76 18.00 32.78
N GLU A 242 20.47 18.89 33.73
CA GLU A 242 19.14 19.50 33.93
C GLU A 242 18.55 20.13 32.66
N LYS A 243 19.39 20.70 31.79
CA LYS A 243 18.96 21.31 30.51
C LYS A 243 18.23 20.36 29.55
N TYR A 244 18.37 19.05 29.73
CA TYR A 244 17.70 18.04 28.91
C TYR A 244 16.42 17.49 29.53
N ARG A 245 16.16 17.79 30.81
CA ARG A 245 14.99 17.27 31.53
C ARG A 245 13.71 17.93 31.02
N ASP A 246 12.67 17.13 30.85
CA ASP A 246 11.37 17.53 30.29
C ASP A 246 11.48 18.19 28.90
N GLN A 247 12.47 17.77 28.10
CA GLN A 247 12.63 18.18 26.71
C GLN A 247 12.28 17.06 25.76
N LEU A 248 11.78 17.41 24.57
CA LEU A 248 11.32 16.44 23.59
C LEU A 248 12.48 16.00 22.69
N PHE A 249 12.89 14.74 22.81
CA PHE A 249 13.89 14.10 21.95
C PHE A 249 13.20 13.45 20.75
N MET A 250 13.75 13.66 19.56
CA MET A 250 13.28 13.03 18.33
C MET A 250 14.43 12.75 17.37
N CYS A 251 14.38 11.65 16.62
CA CYS A 251 15.33 11.46 15.54
C CYS A 251 14.90 12.25 14.30
N ASN A 252 15.87 12.73 13.53
CA ASN A 252 15.66 13.21 12.17
C ASN A 252 16.42 12.32 11.19
N ILE A 253 15.67 11.69 10.32
CA ILE A 253 16.16 10.69 9.39
C ILE A 253 16.99 11.33 8.27
N HIS A 254 16.61 12.53 7.80
CA HIS A 254 17.31 13.22 6.72
C HIS A 254 18.50 14.08 7.20
N GLU A 255 18.54 14.40 8.49
CA GLU A 255 19.65 15.13 9.12
C GLU A 255 20.64 14.19 9.82
N HIS A 256 20.31 12.89 9.90
CA HIS A 256 21.09 11.88 10.60
C HIS A 256 21.39 12.30 12.05
N ALA A 257 20.36 12.79 12.74
CA ALA A 257 20.51 13.46 14.03
C ALA A 257 19.48 12.99 15.06
N VAL A 258 19.80 13.18 16.33
CA VAL A 258 18.84 13.27 17.43
C VAL A 258 18.72 14.74 17.80
N LEU A 259 17.52 15.28 17.63
CA LEU A 259 17.16 16.67 17.86
C LEU A 259 16.43 16.81 19.19
N ILE A 260 16.45 18.01 19.73
CA ILE A 260 15.68 18.39 20.92
C ILE A 260 14.84 19.62 20.61
N ASP A 261 13.58 19.60 21.04
CA ASP A 261 12.75 20.80 21.09
C ASP A 261 12.36 21.14 22.55
N TYR A 262 12.39 22.44 22.86
CA TYR A 262 11.94 23.01 24.13
C TYR A 262 10.47 23.45 24.05
N MET A 263 9.64 23.04 25.01
CA MET A 263 8.22 23.43 25.06
C MET A 263 8.03 24.69 25.90
N VAL A 264 7.82 25.84 25.25
CA VAL A 264 7.54 27.11 25.93
C VAL A 264 6.03 27.35 26.00
N PRO A 265 5.41 27.44 27.20
CA PRO A 265 3.97 27.70 27.30
C PRO A 265 3.53 28.97 26.59
N LYS A 266 2.39 28.91 25.88
CA LYS A 266 1.74 30.05 25.21
C LYS A 266 0.23 29.84 25.13
N GLY A 267 -0.53 30.63 25.90
CA GLY A 267 -1.97 30.48 25.98
C GLY A 267 -2.33 29.09 26.50
N SER A 268 -3.22 28.39 25.81
CA SER A 268 -3.60 27.01 26.12
C SER A 268 -2.67 25.94 25.53
N SER A 269 -1.58 26.37 24.87
CA SER A 269 -0.68 25.52 24.12
C SER A 269 0.79 25.85 24.40
N PHE A 270 1.66 25.48 23.49
CA PHE A 270 3.10 25.70 23.57
C PHE A 270 3.63 26.33 22.26
N ILE A 271 4.84 26.86 22.33
CA ILE A 271 5.74 27.06 21.19
C ILE A 271 6.90 26.08 21.36
N GLY A 272 7.09 25.19 20.39
CA GLY A 272 8.26 24.33 20.32
C GLY A 272 9.43 25.08 19.72
N LYS A 273 10.42 25.39 20.55
CA LYS A 273 11.68 26.05 20.16
C LYS A 273 12.74 25.03 19.87
N HIS A 274 13.55 25.28 18.84
CA HIS A 274 14.70 24.44 18.54
C HIS A 274 15.67 24.45 19.72
N GLY A 275 16.12 23.26 20.13
CA GLY A 275 17.17 23.09 21.11
C GLY A 275 18.51 22.68 20.53
N ASP A 276 19.42 22.22 21.39
CA ASP A 276 20.71 21.72 20.93
C ASP A 276 20.51 20.47 20.06
N ASP A 277 21.26 20.37 18.95
CA ASP A 277 21.41 19.11 18.21
C ASP A 277 22.14 18.08 19.09
N PHE A 278 21.36 17.28 19.83
CA PHE A 278 21.86 16.42 20.89
C PHE A 278 22.90 15.40 20.40
N LEU A 279 22.66 14.83 19.21
CA LEU A 279 23.60 13.93 18.57
C LEU A 279 23.53 14.11 17.06
N MET A 280 24.69 14.30 16.43
CA MET A 280 24.87 14.23 14.98
C MET A 280 25.61 12.93 14.64
N ALA A 281 25.00 12.06 13.84
CA ALA A 281 25.64 10.83 13.41
C ALA A 281 26.65 11.13 12.30
N ASN A 282 27.90 10.68 12.48
CA ASN A 282 28.93 10.73 11.45
C ASN A 282 28.83 9.53 10.48
N ASP A 283 27.62 9.22 10.03
CA ASP A 283 27.30 8.06 9.21
C ASP A 283 26.03 8.34 8.37
N LEU A 284 26.19 8.46 7.06
CA LEU A 284 25.08 8.72 6.12
C LEU A 284 24.10 7.55 5.98
N ALA A 285 24.45 6.37 6.50
CA ALA A 285 23.54 5.23 6.58
C ALA A 285 22.78 5.20 7.92
N TRP A 286 23.13 6.04 8.90
CA TRP A 286 22.41 6.09 10.17
C TRP A 286 20.99 6.64 9.96
N VAL A 287 19.99 5.91 10.43
CA VAL A 287 18.59 6.29 10.34
C VAL A 287 17.92 6.01 11.68
N GLY A 288 18.00 7.00 12.57
CA GLY A 288 17.29 6.99 13.84
C GLY A 288 15.79 6.99 13.62
N PHE A 289 15.12 5.97 14.17
CA PHE A 289 13.71 5.72 13.91
C PHE A 289 12.85 5.67 15.18
N SER A 290 13.42 5.20 16.29
CA SER A 290 12.75 5.15 17.59
C SER A 290 13.65 5.74 18.67
N VAL A 291 13.04 6.42 19.64
CA VAL A 291 13.68 6.95 20.84
C VAL A 291 12.97 6.34 22.04
N GLU A 292 13.71 5.84 23.02
CA GLU A 292 13.16 5.36 24.30
C GLU A 292 14.04 5.79 25.47
N VAL A 293 13.46 5.91 26.66
CA VAL A 293 14.20 6.16 27.91
C VAL A 293 14.15 4.90 28.76
N GLY A 294 15.32 4.37 29.11
CA GLY A 294 15.43 3.14 29.90
C GLY A 294 15.33 3.39 31.42
N PRO A 295 15.17 2.32 32.22
CA PRO A 295 15.20 2.41 33.69
C PRO A 295 16.50 2.98 34.26
N ASP A 296 17.60 2.86 33.52
CA ASP A 296 18.90 3.44 33.88
C ASP A 296 18.99 4.95 33.60
N GLY A 297 17.95 5.56 33.03
CA GLY A 297 17.92 6.97 32.66
C GLY A 297 18.68 7.28 31.37
N GLY A 298 19.13 6.26 30.63
CA GLY A 298 19.78 6.39 29.34
C GLY A 298 18.77 6.64 28.22
N VAL A 299 19.23 7.30 27.15
CA VAL A 299 18.45 7.48 25.92
C VAL A 299 18.83 6.39 24.92
N TYR A 300 17.84 5.68 24.41
CA TYR A 300 18.02 4.55 23.51
C TYR A 300 17.50 4.87 22.14
N ILE A 301 18.35 4.67 21.14
CA ILE A 301 18.02 4.97 19.75
C ILE A 301 18.08 3.70 18.93
N LEU A 302 16.98 3.43 18.24
CA LEU A 302 16.92 2.39 17.25
C LEU A 302 17.29 2.97 15.89
N ASP A 303 18.36 2.43 15.33
CA ASP A 303 18.87 2.80 14.03
C ASP A 303 18.69 1.61 13.08
N TRP A 304 17.88 1.75 12.04
CA TRP A 304 17.73 0.63 11.09
C TRP A 304 18.97 0.41 10.22
N HIS A 305 19.86 1.41 10.16
CA HIS A 305 21.04 1.54 9.33
C HIS A 305 20.83 1.20 7.84
N ASP A 306 20.49 2.19 7.01
CA ASP A 306 20.42 2.05 5.55
C ASP A 306 20.64 3.40 4.84
N GLN A 307 21.28 3.39 3.67
CA GLN A 307 21.46 4.58 2.82
C GLN A 307 20.20 4.93 1.99
N ASN A 308 19.23 4.02 1.86
CA ASN A 308 17.99 4.28 1.13
C ASN A 308 16.82 4.46 2.10
N ILE A 309 16.67 5.68 2.59
CA ILE A 309 15.69 6.08 3.60
C ILE A 309 14.24 5.83 3.17
N CYS A 310 13.95 5.92 1.87
CA CYS A 310 12.60 5.72 1.33
C CYS A 310 12.23 4.24 1.12
N GLY A 311 13.14 3.30 1.42
CA GLY A 311 12.88 1.85 1.35
C GLY A 311 12.71 1.31 -0.07
N ASN A 312 13.19 2.03 -1.09
CA ASN A 312 13.14 1.58 -2.49
C ASN A 312 14.12 0.44 -2.78
N GLU A 313 15.21 0.39 -2.01
CA GLU A 313 16.27 -0.61 -2.05
C GLU A 313 16.76 -0.81 -0.62
N ILE A 314 17.36 -1.96 -0.31
CA ILE A 314 18.05 -2.16 0.97
C ILE A 314 19.49 -2.44 0.69
N LYS A 315 20.33 -1.49 1.10
CA LYS A 315 21.77 -1.53 0.86
C LYS A 315 22.50 -2.26 1.98
N PHE A 316 22.00 -2.16 3.21
CA PHE A 316 22.61 -2.80 4.38
C PHE A 316 21.60 -3.72 5.06
N ALA A 317 21.50 -4.95 4.57
CA ALA A 317 20.63 -5.94 5.19
C ALA A 317 21.23 -6.44 6.52
N ASN A 318 20.39 -6.61 7.55
CA ASN A 318 20.78 -7.10 8.88
C ASN A 318 21.71 -6.18 9.67
N SER A 319 21.78 -4.89 9.36
CA SER A 319 22.69 -3.95 10.01
C SER A 319 22.05 -3.05 11.06
N ALA A 320 20.78 -3.27 11.43
CA ALA A 320 20.13 -2.45 12.44
C ALA A 320 20.92 -2.46 13.77
N ARG A 321 21.01 -1.30 14.40
CA ARG A 321 21.78 -1.04 15.61
C ARG A 321 20.86 -0.50 16.69
N VAL A 322 21.20 -0.79 17.94
CA VAL A 322 20.61 -0.10 19.09
C VAL A 322 21.72 0.63 19.81
N TYR A 323 21.53 1.92 20.00
CA TYR A 323 22.46 2.77 20.73
C TYR A 323 21.94 3.02 22.14
N ARG A 324 22.82 2.87 23.12
CA ARG A 324 22.66 3.41 24.47
C ARG A 324 23.44 4.70 24.56
N ILE A 325 22.77 5.80 24.87
CA ILE A 325 23.42 7.10 25.09
C ILE A 325 23.34 7.41 26.59
N MET A 326 24.51 7.64 27.21
CA MET A 326 24.66 7.80 28.65
C MET A 326 25.86 8.71 28.99
N PRO A 327 25.81 9.53 30.05
CA PRO A 327 26.99 10.21 30.59
C PRO A 327 28.07 9.21 31.00
N LYS A 328 29.34 9.59 30.83
CA LYS A 328 30.48 8.72 31.15
C LYS A 328 30.49 8.34 32.64
N GLY A 329 30.75 7.06 32.93
CA GLY A 329 30.92 6.55 34.30
C GLY A 329 29.63 6.18 35.02
N VAL A 330 28.46 6.39 34.40
CA VAL A 330 27.17 5.93 34.96
C VAL A 330 27.01 4.43 34.68
N LYS A 331 26.89 3.63 35.75
CA LYS A 331 26.57 2.20 35.65
C LYS A 331 25.06 1.99 35.53
N GLY A 332 24.65 0.93 34.84
CA GLY A 332 23.25 0.53 34.79
C GLY A 332 22.70 0.13 36.17
N PRO A 333 21.36 0.07 36.33
CA PRO A 333 20.73 -0.45 37.52
C PRO A 333 21.08 -1.94 37.67
N LYS A 334 21.15 -2.40 38.92
CA LYS A 334 21.25 -3.84 39.19
C LYS A 334 20.00 -4.55 38.66
N PRO A 335 20.10 -5.84 38.28
CA PRO A 335 18.96 -6.72 38.02
C PRO A 335 17.77 -6.48 38.98
N PHE A 336 16.58 -6.19 38.44
CA PHE A 336 15.37 -5.90 39.22
C PHE A 336 14.11 -6.40 38.50
N ASP A 337 13.04 -6.62 39.27
CA ASP A 337 11.75 -7.14 38.78
C ASP A 337 10.61 -6.38 39.47
N LEU A 338 9.87 -5.57 38.70
CA LEU A 338 8.81 -4.74 39.28
C LEU A 338 7.57 -5.55 39.63
N GLU A 339 7.31 -6.68 38.95
CA GLU A 339 6.16 -7.54 39.24
C GLU A 339 6.27 -8.23 40.59
N LYS A 340 7.48 -8.33 41.16
CA LYS A 340 7.70 -8.85 42.52
C LYS A 340 7.47 -7.83 43.63
N LEU A 341 7.36 -6.55 43.31
CA LEU A 341 7.12 -5.50 44.32
C LEU A 341 5.69 -5.60 44.86
N SER A 342 5.51 -5.28 46.14
CA SER A 342 4.19 -5.12 46.74
C SER A 342 3.47 -3.91 46.14
N ASP A 343 2.13 -3.88 46.26
CA ASP A 343 1.33 -2.76 45.77
C ASP A 343 1.78 -1.42 46.36
N LEU A 344 2.20 -1.40 47.63
CA LEU A 344 2.64 -0.17 48.28
C LEU A 344 4.03 0.28 47.83
N GLU A 345 4.91 -0.63 47.45
CA GLU A 345 6.20 -0.30 46.83
C GLU A 345 5.99 0.23 45.41
N LEU A 346 5.06 -0.35 44.64
CA LEU A 346 4.67 0.19 43.34
C LEU A 346 4.08 1.60 43.45
N VAL A 347 3.29 1.88 44.50
CA VAL A 347 2.81 3.24 44.78
C VAL A 347 3.97 4.20 45.07
N GLU A 348 5.02 3.79 45.79
CA GLU A 348 6.20 4.66 46.01
C GLU A 348 6.92 5.02 44.71
N LEU A 349 6.90 4.13 43.71
CA LEU A 349 7.52 4.42 42.42
C LEU A 349 6.84 5.57 41.67
N GLN A 350 5.64 6.01 42.05
CA GLN A 350 5.04 7.24 41.52
C GLN A 350 5.88 8.49 41.88
N ASN A 351 6.68 8.43 42.95
CA ASN A 351 7.64 9.46 43.33
C ASN A 351 9.00 9.35 42.61
N HIS A 352 9.26 8.28 41.87
CA HIS A 352 10.57 8.02 41.25
C HIS A 352 10.97 9.14 40.26
N SER A 353 12.26 9.51 40.23
CA SER A 353 12.78 10.59 39.39
C SER A 353 12.79 10.24 37.90
N ASN A 354 13.10 8.99 37.56
CA ASN A 354 12.92 8.41 36.23
C ASN A 354 11.47 7.92 36.03
N ASP A 355 10.76 8.53 35.08
CA ASP A 355 9.36 8.26 34.75
C ASP A 355 9.13 6.87 34.13
N TRP A 356 10.19 6.19 33.67
CA TRP A 356 10.09 4.80 33.28
C TRP A 356 9.47 3.96 34.41
N TYR A 357 9.99 4.09 35.65
CA TYR A 357 9.46 3.35 36.81
C TYR A 357 8.03 3.75 37.16
N VAL A 358 7.69 5.03 37.00
CA VAL A 358 6.34 5.57 37.26
C VAL A 358 5.33 4.96 36.30
N ARG A 359 5.64 4.96 34.99
CA ARG A 359 4.79 4.40 33.94
C ARG A 359 4.62 2.90 34.11
N GLN A 360 5.71 2.16 34.31
CA GLN A 360 5.64 0.70 34.51
C GLN A 360 4.86 0.35 35.78
N SER A 361 5.18 0.97 36.92
CA SER A 361 4.46 0.68 38.17
C SER A 361 2.98 1.04 38.10
N ARG A 362 2.60 2.13 37.40
CA ARG A 362 1.18 2.47 37.18
C ARG A 362 0.48 1.42 36.32
N THR A 363 1.11 0.93 35.25
CA THR A 363 0.57 -0.15 34.42
C THR A 363 0.38 -1.44 35.22
N ILE A 364 1.33 -1.79 36.09
CA ILE A 364 1.22 -2.97 36.98
C ILE A 364 0.10 -2.77 38.01
N LEU A 365 0.01 -1.60 38.66
CA LEU A 365 -1.07 -1.29 39.59
C LEU A 365 -2.44 -1.37 38.91
N GLN A 366 -2.56 -0.84 37.69
CA GLN A 366 -3.78 -0.97 36.88
C GLN A 366 -4.08 -2.44 36.59
N HIS A 367 -3.09 -3.22 36.14
CA HIS A 367 -3.27 -4.65 35.87
C HIS A 367 -3.73 -5.43 37.12
N ARG A 368 -3.15 -5.15 38.29
CA ARG A 368 -3.56 -5.75 39.58
C ARG A 368 -4.98 -5.34 39.97
N ALA A 369 -5.38 -4.09 39.71
CA ALA A 369 -6.74 -3.63 39.95
C ALA A 369 -7.74 -4.41 39.08
N LEU A 370 -7.44 -4.55 37.78
CA LEU A 370 -8.29 -5.25 36.82
C LEU A 370 -8.40 -6.76 37.08
N THR A 371 -7.35 -7.37 37.63
CA THR A 371 -7.33 -8.80 37.96
C THR A 371 -7.81 -9.10 39.38
N GLY A 372 -8.23 -8.08 40.14
CA GLY A 372 -8.69 -8.23 41.52
C GLY A 372 -7.58 -8.63 42.50
N LYS A 373 -6.31 -8.45 42.12
CA LYS A 373 -5.13 -8.76 42.94
C LYS A 373 -4.64 -7.58 43.77
N LEU A 374 -5.14 -6.37 43.52
CA LEU A 374 -4.74 -5.14 44.20
C LEU A 374 -5.37 -5.03 45.60
N ASP A 375 -4.55 -4.72 46.61
CA ASP A 375 -4.99 -4.19 47.90
C ASP A 375 -5.48 -2.74 47.73
N SER A 376 -6.68 -2.61 47.15
CA SER A 376 -7.23 -1.33 46.68
C SER A 376 -7.36 -0.32 47.82
N GLU A 377 -7.75 -0.75 49.02
CA GLU A 377 -7.92 0.14 50.17
C GLU A 377 -6.59 0.81 50.55
N LYS A 378 -5.52 0.03 50.77
CA LYS A 378 -4.22 0.60 51.17
C LYS A 378 -3.59 1.43 50.05
N VAL A 379 -3.73 0.96 48.80
CA VAL A 379 -3.23 1.68 47.62
C VAL A 379 -3.91 3.02 47.47
N HIS A 380 -5.24 3.07 47.52
CA HIS A 380 -5.99 4.32 47.38
C HIS A 380 -5.69 5.27 48.53
N GLN A 381 -5.63 4.80 49.78
CA GLN A 381 -5.25 5.64 50.93
C GLN A 381 -3.88 6.31 50.73
N LYS A 382 -2.90 5.54 50.26
CA LYS A 382 -1.54 6.04 50.05
C LYS A 382 -1.44 7.01 48.86
N LEU A 383 -2.13 6.71 47.76
CA LEU A 383 -2.20 7.60 46.59
C LEU A 383 -2.92 8.91 46.90
N LEU A 384 -4.00 8.87 47.69
CA LEU A 384 -4.69 10.07 48.18
C LEU A 384 -3.76 10.96 49.00
N LYS A 385 -2.98 10.36 49.91
CA LYS A 385 -1.96 11.08 50.68
C LYS A 385 -0.90 11.68 49.76
N MET A 386 -0.40 10.93 48.79
CA MET A 386 0.60 11.43 47.84
C MET A 386 0.06 12.59 46.98
N LEU A 387 -1.20 12.52 46.54
CA LEU A 387 -1.87 13.58 45.80
C LEU A 387 -1.99 14.88 46.62
N ALA A 388 -2.23 14.76 47.93
CA ALA A 388 -2.31 15.92 48.83
C ALA A 388 -0.93 16.49 49.18
N ASP A 389 0.05 15.63 49.48
CA ASP A 389 1.29 16.02 50.15
C ASP A 389 2.49 16.25 49.20
N ALA A 390 2.44 15.76 47.95
CA ALA A 390 3.62 15.79 47.10
C ALA A 390 4.03 17.22 46.71
N PRO A 391 5.34 17.56 46.80
CA PRO A 391 5.81 18.95 46.69
C PRO A 391 5.81 19.51 45.26
N LYS A 392 5.75 18.64 44.24
CA LYS A 392 5.73 19.04 42.82
C LYS A 392 4.42 18.62 42.19
N VAL A 393 3.84 19.50 41.38
CA VAL A 393 2.58 19.27 40.65
C VAL A 393 2.63 17.98 39.83
N ALA A 394 3.74 17.72 39.12
CA ALA A 394 3.94 16.47 38.38
C ALA A 394 3.77 15.21 39.24
N LYS A 395 4.26 15.23 40.48
CA LYS A 395 4.16 14.09 41.41
C LYS A 395 2.74 13.91 41.92
N ARG A 396 2.05 15.02 42.19
CA ARG A 396 0.61 15.02 42.50
C ARG A 396 -0.20 14.44 41.33
N LEU A 397 0.11 14.82 40.08
CA LEU A 397 -0.53 14.28 38.88
C LEU A 397 -0.31 12.76 38.74
N ARG A 398 0.91 12.26 38.97
CA ARG A 398 1.19 10.81 38.96
C ARG A 398 0.34 10.05 39.95
N ALA A 399 0.16 10.59 41.16
CA ALA A 399 -0.75 10.02 42.15
C ALA A 399 -2.22 10.07 41.69
N LEU A 400 -2.68 11.20 41.12
CA LEU A 400 -4.03 11.34 40.57
C LEU A 400 -4.31 10.31 39.47
N TRP A 401 -3.37 10.15 38.54
CA TRP A 401 -3.44 9.20 37.44
C TRP A 401 -3.44 7.75 37.93
N ALA A 402 -2.54 7.38 38.83
CA ALA A 402 -2.54 6.04 39.43
C ALA A 402 -3.83 5.76 40.22
N LEU A 403 -4.39 6.77 40.89
CA LEU A 403 -5.67 6.65 41.58
C LEU A 403 -6.82 6.45 40.59
N HIS A 404 -6.78 7.11 39.43
CA HIS A 404 -7.75 6.89 38.35
C HIS A 404 -7.64 5.46 37.79
N CYS A 405 -6.44 5.04 37.40
CA CYS A 405 -6.20 3.72 36.81
C CYS A 405 -6.56 2.56 37.74
N THR A 406 -6.53 2.78 39.05
CA THR A 406 -6.89 1.79 40.08
C THR A 406 -8.32 1.93 40.60
N GLY A 407 -9.14 2.82 40.03
CA GLY A 407 -10.55 3.00 40.39
C GLY A 407 -10.80 3.71 41.72
N GLY A 408 -9.81 4.43 42.25
CA GLY A 408 -9.89 5.10 43.56
C GLY A 408 -10.45 6.53 43.55
N ILE A 409 -10.82 7.08 42.38
CA ILE A 409 -11.44 8.41 42.28
C ILE A 409 -12.95 8.28 42.38
N ASN A 410 -13.53 8.81 43.46
CA ASN A 410 -14.98 9.00 43.58
C ASN A 410 -15.41 10.43 43.21
N GLN A 411 -16.70 10.63 42.91
CA GLN A 411 -17.22 11.93 42.47
C GLN A 411 -16.99 13.05 43.49
N LYS A 412 -17.16 12.79 44.79
CA LYS A 412 -16.98 13.82 45.84
C LYS A 412 -15.55 14.35 45.84
N HIS A 413 -14.59 13.46 45.77
CA HIS A 413 -13.18 13.82 45.75
C HIS A 413 -12.79 14.49 44.42
N ALA A 414 -13.27 13.98 43.29
CA ALA A 414 -13.05 14.63 42.00
C ALA A 414 -13.60 16.06 41.96
N LEU A 415 -14.78 16.31 42.54
CA LEU A 415 -15.34 17.66 42.64
C LEU A 415 -14.45 18.60 43.46
N SER A 416 -13.80 18.14 44.53
CA SER A 416 -12.84 18.97 45.27
C SER A 416 -11.56 19.28 44.49
N LEU A 417 -11.11 18.36 43.63
CA LEU A 417 -9.92 18.59 42.79
C LEU A 417 -10.17 19.61 41.67
N LEU A 418 -11.43 19.85 41.30
CA LEU A 418 -11.80 20.96 40.40
C LEU A 418 -11.62 22.34 41.04
N ASP A 419 -11.38 22.41 42.36
CA ASP A 419 -11.08 23.63 43.12
C ASP A 419 -9.59 23.73 43.52
N ASP A 420 -8.75 22.81 43.05
CA ASP A 420 -7.32 22.80 43.36
C ASP A 420 -6.63 24.10 42.88
N SER A 421 -5.58 24.56 43.57
CA SER A 421 -4.83 25.75 43.14
C SER A 421 -4.08 25.51 41.83
N GLU A 422 -3.68 24.26 41.56
CA GLU A 422 -2.87 23.89 40.40
C GLU A 422 -3.72 23.65 39.15
N GLU A 423 -3.43 24.39 38.08
CA GLU A 423 -4.21 24.35 36.85
C GLU A 423 -4.21 22.96 36.19
N TYR A 424 -3.09 22.23 36.21
CA TYR A 424 -3.02 20.90 35.61
C TYR A 424 -3.80 19.85 36.41
N ILE A 425 -3.92 19.99 37.73
CA ILE A 425 -4.78 19.12 38.55
C ILE A 425 -6.24 19.33 38.17
N ARG A 426 -6.69 20.60 38.08
CA ARG A 426 -8.04 20.94 37.61
C ARG A 426 -8.29 20.43 36.19
N ALA A 427 -7.38 20.69 35.26
CA ALA A 427 -7.48 20.29 33.86
C ALA A 427 -7.62 18.77 33.71
N TRP A 428 -6.71 18.00 34.30
CA TRP A 428 -6.81 16.54 34.24
C TRP A 428 -8.07 16.01 34.91
N THR A 429 -8.50 16.60 36.03
CA THR A 429 -9.75 16.22 36.69
C THR A 429 -10.96 16.43 35.76
N VAL A 430 -11.00 17.50 34.96
CA VAL A 430 -12.03 17.72 33.92
C VAL A 430 -12.03 16.59 32.89
N GLN A 431 -10.86 16.19 32.38
CA GLN A 431 -10.76 15.10 31.41
C GLN A 431 -11.22 13.76 32.00
N LEU A 432 -10.72 13.40 33.18
CA LEU A 432 -11.06 12.14 33.86
C LEU A 432 -12.57 12.05 34.18
N LEU A 433 -13.19 13.13 34.63
CA LEU A 433 -14.64 13.19 34.87
C LEU A 433 -15.50 13.12 33.60
N SER A 434 -14.90 13.40 32.45
CA SER A 434 -15.56 13.37 31.14
C SER A 434 -15.35 12.06 30.39
N GLU A 435 -14.54 11.15 30.94
CA GLU A 435 -14.09 9.93 30.28
C GLU A 435 -15.27 9.03 29.90
N GLU A 436 -16.27 8.87 30.77
CA GLU A 436 -17.47 8.05 30.49
C GLU A 436 -18.52 8.73 29.59
N LYS A 437 -18.25 9.95 29.09
CA LYS A 437 -19.17 10.76 28.24
C LYS A 437 -20.53 11.08 28.91
N LYS A 438 -20.63 10.86 30.22
CA LYS A 438 -21.86 11.02 31.02
C LYS A 438 -21.58 11.65 32.39
N PRO A 439 -20.86 12.79 32.48
CA PRO A 439 -20.67 13.44 33.77
C PRO A 439 -22.02 13.76 34.41
N SER A 440 -22.10 13.64 35.73
CA SER A 440 -23.32 13.90 36.49
C SER A 440 -23.76 15.37 36.39
N ALA A 441 -25.02 15.67 36.75
CA ALA A 441 -25.53 17.04 36.72
C ALA A 441 -24.67 17.99 37.56
N THR A 442 -24.27 17.57 38.76
CA THR A 442 -23.38 18.34 39.66
C THR A 442 -22.03 18.63 39.01
N VAL A 443 -21.44 17.67 38.30
CA VAL A 443 -20.17 17.88 37.58
C VAL A 443 -20.36 18.89 36.44
N ARG A 444 -21.45 18.78 35.68
CA ARG A 444 -21.74 19.73 34.59
C ARG A 444 -22.00 21.14 35.10
N GLU A 445 -22.72 21.29 36.20
CA GLU A 445 -22.92 22.59 36.87
C GLU A 445 -21.58 23.18 37.31
N LYS A 446 -20.70 22.36 37.90
CA LYS A 446 -19.34 22.80 38.27
C LYS A 446 -18.52 23.21 37.04
N PHE A 447 -18.58 22.46 35.95
CA PHE A 447 -17.91 22.84 34.70
C PHE A 447 -18.43 24.17 34.15
N ALA A 448 -19.73 24.42 34.21
CA ALA A 448 -20.31 25.69 33.77
C ALA A 448 -19.86 26.87 34.66
N GLN A 449 -19.77 26.65 35.98
CA GLN A 449 -19.21 27.64 36.91
C GLN A 449 -17.74 27.95 36.58
N MET A 450 -16.91 26.91 36.41
CA MET A 450 -15.50 27.06 36.04
C MET A 450 -15.34 27.76 34.70
N ALA A 451 -16.12 27.38 33.67
CA ALA A 451 -16.09 28.02 32.36
C ALA A 451 -16.30 29.54 32.41
N ASN A 452 -17.03 30.03 33.42
CA ASN A 452 -17.32 31.44 33.60
C ASN A 452 -16.16 32.21 34.27
N SER A 453 -15.50 31.60 35.27
CA SER A 453 -14.54 32.28 36.15
C SER A 453 -13.08 31.85 35.97
N GLU A 454 -12.82 30.77 35.24
CA GLU A 454 -11.48 30.17 35.13
C GLU A 454 -10.50 31.06 34.36
N LYS A 455 -9.37 31.34 35.02
CA LYS A 455 -8.31 32.21 34.51
C LYS A 455 -7.29 31.44 33.68
N SER A 456 -7.07 30.16 33.98
CA SER A 456 -6.13 29.31 33.25
C SER A 456 -6.64 29.00 31.84
N PRO A 457 -5.90 29.34 30.78
CA PRO A 457 -6.23 28.89 29.42
C PRO A 457 -6.10 27.37 29.27
N VAL A 458 -5.26 26.71 30.07
CA VAL A 458 -5.13 25.24 30.08
C VAL A 458 -6.44 24.61 30.55
N VAL A 459 -6.99 25.05 31.69
CA VAL A 459 -8.26 24.51 32.20
C VAL A 459 -9.43 24.84 31.26
N ARG A 460 -9.47 26.04 30.67
CA ARG A 460 -10.48 26.39 29.66
C ARG A 460 -10.40 25.50 28.41
N LEU A 461 -9.19 25.13 27.98
CA LEU A 461 -9.02 24.16 26.90
C LEU A 461 -9.58 22.79 27.26
N TYR A 462 -9.32 22.29 28.47
CA TYR A 462 -9.85 21.00 28.92
C TYR A 462 -11.39 21.01 29.05
N LEU A 463 -11.98 22.12 29.49
CA LEU A 463 -13.44 22.32 29.44
C LEU A 463 -13.95 22.32 27.99
N ALA A 464 -13.23 22.94 27.06
CA ALA A 464 -13.57 22.91 25.63
C ALA A 464 -13.47 21.49 25.03
N CYS A 465 -12.47 20.69 25.44
CA CYS A 465 -12.37 19.27 25.08
C CYS A 465 -13.56 18.47 25.63
N ALA A 466 -13.90 18.69 26.90
CA ALA A 466 -15.01 18.00 27.58
C ALA A 466 -16.36 18.22 26.87
N LEU A 467 -16.62 19.40 26.31
CA LEU A 467 -17.83 19.69 25.55
C LEU A 467 -18.11 18.64 24.46
N GLN A 468 -17.09 18.18 23.73
CA GLN A 468 -17.26 17.18 22.66
C GLN A 468 -17.67 15.80 23.19
N ARG A 469 -17.46 15.54 24.49
CA ARG A 469 -17.87 14.31 25.18
C ARG A 469 -19.28 14.40 25.80
N LEU A 470 -19.88 15.59 25.82
CA LEU A 470 -21.23 15.79 26.36
C LEU A 470 -22.32 15.62 25.28
N PRO A 471 -23.53 15.17 25.65
CA PRO A 471 -24.73 15.32 24.83
C PRO A 471 -24.96 16.78 24.43
N HIS A 472 -25.42 17.02 23.20
CA HIS A 472 -25.57 18.37 22.62
C HIS A 472 -26.37 19.34 23.49
N ASN A 473 -27.49 18.89 24.06
CA ASN A 473 -28.35 19.70 24.91
C ASN A 473 -27.69 20.11 26.24
N GLN A 474 -26.60 19.48 26.64
CA GLN A 474 -25.87 19.73 27.89
C GLN A 474 -24.61 20.58 27.71
N ARG A 475 -24.31 21.02 26.47
CA ARG A 475 -23.09 21.79 26.15
C ARG A 475 -23.24 23.30 26.36
N TRP A 476 -24.46 23.82 26.24
CA TRP A 476 -24.71 25.24 26.03
C TRP A 476 -24.12 26.15 27.12
N ASP A 477 -24.34 25.87 28.40
CA ASP A 477 -23.94 26.79 29.47
C ASP A 477 -22.41 26.94 29.55
N ILE A 478 -21.70 25.82 29.38
CA ILE A 478 -20.23 25.80 29.32
C ILE A 478 -19.74 26.51 28.06
N LEU A 479 -20.34 26.24 26.90
CA LEU A 479 -19.94 26.81 25.61
C LEU A 479 -20.16 28.33 25.55
N GLU A 480 -21.31 28.80 26.05
CA GLU A 480 -21.63 30.23 26.16
C GLU A 480 -20.64 30.94 27.08
N ALA A 481 -20.35 30.37 28.26
CA ALA A 481 -19.39 30.93 29.20
C ALA A 481 -17.97 31.02 28.59
N LEU A 482 -17.47 29.93 27.98
CA LEU A 482 -16.15 29.93 27.32
C LEU A 482 -16.07 30.91 26.15
N SER A 483 -17.15 31.07 25.37
CA SER A 483 -17.18 31.99 24.21
C SER A 483 -17.00 33.47 24.56
N ARG A 484 -17.17 33.84 25.84
CA ARG A 484 -17.06 35.23 26.32
C ARG A 484 -15.64 35.64 26.71
N HIS A 485 -14.69 34.71 26.76
CA HIS A 485 -13.29 34.98 27.11
C HIS A 485 -12.53 35.64 25.95
N SER A 486 -12.56 36.97 25.88
CA SER A 486 -11.90 37.74 24.80
C SER A 486 -10.40 37.50 24.66
N GLN A 487 -9.72 37.10 25.74
CA GLN A 487 -8.29 36.77 25.74
C GLN A 487 -7.95 35.52 24.91
N ASP A 488 -8.93 34.64 24.64
CA ASP A 488 -8.73 33.42 23.86
C ASP A 488 -8.86 33.64 22.35
N ARG A 489 -9.11 34.89 21.91
CA ARG A 489 -9.35 35.24 20.51
C ARG A 489 -8.32 34.68 19.54
N GLU A 490 -7.04 34.81 19.89
CA GLU A 490 -5.90 34.38 19.08
C GLU A 490 -5.24 33.09 19.62
N ASP A 491 -5.87 32.42 20.58
CA ASP A 491 -5.37 31.17 21.12
C ASP A 491 -5.34 30.06 20.05
N ASN A 492 -4.32 29.20 20.11
CA ASN A 492 -4.12 28.17 19.09
C ASN A 492 -5.22 27.09 19.10
N ASN A 493 -5.78 26.76 20.27
CA ASN A 493 -6.64 25.60 20.43
C ASN A 493 -8.09 26.02 20.72
N ILE A 494 -8.31 26.89 21.72
CA ILE A 494 -9.64 27.14 22.32
C ILE A 494 -10.70 27.55 21.28
N PRO A 495 -10.49 28.56 20.41
CA PRO A 495 -11.51 28.93 19.41
C PRO A 495 -11.90 27.79 18.46
N ARG A 496 -10.94 26.93 18.11
CA ARG A 496 -11.17 25.79 17.22
C ARG A 496 -11.91 24.67 17.94
N MET A 497 -11.54 24.38 19.18
CA MET A 497 -12.22 23.39 20.01
C MET A 497 -13.67 23.79 20.32
N LEU A 498 -13.92 25.07 20.63
CA LEU A 498 -15.28 25.59 20.81
C LEU A 498 -16.11 25.52 19.52
N TRP A 499 -15.48 25.76 18.37
CA TRP A 499 -16.15 25.56 17.08
C TRP A 499 -16.55 24.11 16.87
N LEU A 500 -15.64 23.15 17.09
CA LEU A 500 -15.93 21.72 16.96
C LEU A 500 -17.07 21.27 17.89
N ALA A 501 -17.16 21.85 19.08
CA ALA A 501 -18.26 21.59 20.01
C ALA A 501 -19.61 22.17 19.54
N LEU A 502 -19.59 23.37 18.93
CA LEU A 502 -20.79 24.11 18.49
C LEU A 502 -21.33 23.63 17.15
N GLU A 503 -20.45 23.31 16.19
CA GLU A 503 -20.80 23.02 14.79
C GLU A 503 -22.01 22.10 14.59
N PRO A 504 -22.09 20.90 15.22
CA PRO A 504 -23.22 20.00 15.01
C PRO A 504 -24.54 20.59 15.55
N MET A 505 -24.48 21.45 16.57
CA MET A 505 -25.64 22.06 17.22
C MET A 505 -26.19 23.26 16.43
N VAL A 506 -25.42 23.82 15.48
CA VAL A 506 -25.83 24.97 14.68
C VAL A 506 -27.12 24.67 13.90
N LEU A 507 -27.25 23.47 13.34
CA LEU A 507 -28.47 23.07 12.62
C LEU A 507 -29.60 22.58 13.53
N GLU A 508 -29.27 22.10 14.73
CA GLU A 508 -30.25 21.62 15.71
C GLU A 508 -30.94 22.77 16.44
N SER A 509 -30.25 23.89 16.65
CA SER A 509 -30.79 25.08 17.31
C SER A 509 -30.23 26.38 16.70
N PRO A 510 -30.63 26.73 15.46
CA PRO A 510 -30.08 27.88 14.72
C PRO A 510 -30.13 29.21 15.48
N GLN A 511 -31.28 29.52 16.11
CA GLN A 511 -31.47 30.78 16.83
C GLN A 511 -30.56 30.88 18.06
N LYS A 512 -30.39 29.77 18.79
CA LYS A 512 -29.50 29.73 19.96
C LYS A 512 -28.03 29.84 19.52
N ALA A 513 -27.64 29.12 18.46
CA ALA A 513 -26.30 29.21 17.89
C ALA A 513 -25.96 30.64 17.39
N LEU A 514 -26.88 31.30 16.68
CA LEU A 514 -26.72 32.70 16.25
C LEU A 514 -26.62 33.66 17.42
N SER A 515 -27.45 33.47 18.46
CA SER A 515 -27.40 34.30 19.67
C SER A 515 -26.06 34.17 20.39
N LEU A 516 -25.56 32.94 20.51
CA LEU A 516 -24.24 32.65 21.07
C LEU A 516 -23.13 33.29 20.24
N ALA A 517 -23.17 33.10 18.91
CA ALA A 517 -22.19 33.68 18.00
C ALA A 517 -22.16 35.21 18.10
N ALA A 518 -23.33 35.87 18.13
CA ALA A 518 -23.43 37.33 18.28
C ALA A 518 -22.89 37.85 19.61
N GLN A 519 -23.02 37.08 20.69
CA GLN A 519 -22.50 37.44 22.03
C GLN A 519 -21.04 37.03 22.26
N SER A 520 -20.54 36.08 21.46
CA SER A 520 -19.17 35.57 21.54
C SER A 520 -18.14 36.68 21.36
N LYS A 521 -17.03 36.60 22.09
CA LYS A 521 -15.84 37.43 21.90
C LYS A 521 -14.82 36.81 20.93
N LEU A 522 -15.15 35.65 20.36
CA LEU A 522 -14.29 34.90 19.45
C LEU A 522 -14.78 35.07 18.00
N PRO A 523 -14.03 35.79 17.13
CA PRO A 523 -14.43 36.06 15.75
C PRO A 523 -14.69 34.79 14.92
N ARG A 524 -13.93 33.71 15.17
CA ARG A 524 -14.15 32.43 14.47
C ARG A 524 -15.58 31.91 14.67
N LEU A 525 -16.16 32.02 15.87
CA LEU A 525 -17.54 31.58 16.11
C LEU A 525 -18.55 32.50 15.42
N GLN A 526 -18.28 33.81 15.37
CA GLN A 526 -19.10 34.81 14.66
C GLN A 526 -19.14 34.55 13.14
N GLU A 527 -18.00 34.18 12.55
CA GLU A 527 -17.87 33.90 11.12
C GLU A 527 -18.42 32.51 10.75
N PHE A 528 -18.06 31.49 11.52
CA PHE A 528 -18.31 30.10 11.15
C PHE A 528 -19.77 29.69 11.35
N THR A 529 -20.46 30.26 12.33
CA THR A 529 -21.88 29.97 12.60
C THR A 529 -22.80 30.31 11.42
N PRO A 530 -22.84 31.56 10.89
CA PRO A 530 -23.66 31.87 9.73
C PRO A 530 -23.22 31.08 8.48
N ARG A 531 -21.91 30.90 8.27
CA ARG A 531 -21.38 30.05 7.18
C ARG A 531 -21.94 28.62 7.25
N ARG A 532 -22.01 28.04 8.46
CA ARG A 532 -22.55 26.70 8.68
C ARG A 532 -24.06 26.61 8.46
N LEU A 533 -24.82 27.66 8.80
CA LEU A 533 -26.25 27.73 8.51
C LEU A 533 -26.53 27.78 7.01
N LEU A 534 -25.77 28.61 6.27
CA LEU A 534 -25.86 28.71 4.81
C LEU A 534 -25.46 27.40 4.11
N GLY A 535 -24.54 26.65 4.71
CA GLY A 535 -24.16 25.32 4.22
C GLY A 535 -25.25 24.25 4.30
N GLY A 536 -26.36 24.51 5.02
CA GLY A 536 -27.51 23.61 5.13
C GLY A 536 -27.16 22.21 5.67
N LYS A 537 -28.09 21.26 5.53
CA LYS A 537 -27.81 19.83 5.74
C LYS A 537 -27.11 19.29 4.48
N THR A 538 -25.78 19.41 4.38
CA THR A 538 -25.09 18.50 3.45
C THR A 538 -25.18 17.08 4.03
N ALA A 539 -25.35 16.07 3.17
CA ALA A 539 -25.32 14.68 3.60
C ALA A 539 -24.08 14.47 4.46
N SER A 540 -24.24 13.96 5.69
CA SER A 540 -23.12 13.72 6.59
C SER A 540 -22.05 12.95 5.80
N ASN A 541 -20.84 13.51 5.68
CA ASN A 541 -19.67 12.75 5.24
C ASN A 541 -19.22 11.81 6.38
N SER A 542 -20.16 11.12 7.03
CA SER A 542 -19.82 9.86 7.67
C SER A 542 -19.30 9.00 6.53
N ARG A 543 -17.97 8.84 6.45
CA ARG A 543 -17.34 7.83 5.62
C ARG A 543 -17.82 6.51 6.18
N LYS A 544 -19.03 6.11 5.76
CA LYS A 544 -19.70 4.94 6.29
C LYS A 544 -18.69 3.80 6.16
N PRO A 545 -18.28 3.18 7.27
CA PRO A 545 -17.68 1.86 7.18
C PRO A 545 -18.53 1.04 6.23
N PRO A 546 -17.91 0.30 5.29
CA PRO A 546 -18.66 -0.33 4.22
C PRO A 546 -19.70 -1.25 4.87
N LYS A 547 -20.99 -0.85 4.93
CA LYS A 547 -22.05 -1.62 5.59
C LYS A 547 -21.90 -3.10 5.25
N SER A 548 -22.23 -3.99 6.20
CA SER A 548 -22.56 -5.39 5.91
C SER A 548 -23.65 -5.34 4.86
N ASN A 549 -23.20 -5.38 3.62
CA ASN A 549 -23.97 -4.89 2.51
C ASN A 549 -24.78 -6.07 2.01
N MET A 550 -25.09 -7.10 2.81
CA MET A 550 -25.58 -8.36 2.28
C MET A 550 -26.82 -8.17 1.41
N ALA A 551 -27.83 -7.42 1.84
CA ALA A 551 -29.01 -7.12 1.01
C ALA A 551 -28.69 -6.27 -0.25
N LYS A 552 -27.65 -5.42 -0.20
CA LYS A 552 -27.14 -4.64 -1.35
C LYS A 552 -26.30 -5.51 -2.28
N TRP A 553 -25.45 -6.38 -1.74
CA TRP A 553 -24.62 -7.35 -2.41
C TRP A 553 -25.48 -8.39 -3.10
N GLN A 554 -26.55 -8.88 -2.46
CA GLN A 554 -27.55 -9.71 -3.11
C GLN A 554 -28.11 -8.99 -4.35
N ARG A 555 -28.57 -7.74 -4.20
CA ARG A 555 -29.08 -6.94 -5.33
C ARG A 555 -28.04 -6.69 -6.43
N ILE A 556 -26.79 -6.45 -6.09
CA ILE A 556 -25.70 -6.24 -7.06
C ILE A 556 -25.33 -7.55 -7.77
N VAL A 557 -25.22 -8.65 -7.04
CA VAL A 557 -24.94 -9.99 -7.57
C VAL A 557 -26.03 -10.41 -8.53
N GLN A 558 -27.32 -10.10 -8.28
CA GLN A 558 -28.40 -10.40 -9.23
C GLN A 558 -28.16 -9.80 -10.64
N GLN A 559 -27.36 -8.73 -10.76
CA GLN A 559 -27.10 -8.07 -12.05
C GLN A 559 -26.07 -8.79 -12.91
N SER A 560 -25.11 -9.50 -12.29
CA SER A 560 -24.15 -10.36 -13.00
C SER A 560 -24.54 -11.83 -12.96
N ALA A 561 -25.26 -12.26 -11.94
CA ALA A 561 -25.62 -13.65 -11.69
C ALA A 561 -27.10 -13.77 -11.24
N PRO A 562 -28.06 -13.61 -12.18
CA PRO A 562 -29.48 -13.68 -11.85
C PRO A 562 -29.87 -15.02 -11.20
N LYS A 563 -30.70 -14.96 -10.16
CA LYS A 563 -31.19 -16.09 -9.34
C LYS A 563 -30.10 -16.77 -8.49
N PHE A 564 -28.88 -16.23 -8.42
CA PHE A 564 -27.85 -16.67 -7.47
C PHE A 564 -27.80 -15.77 -6.24
N SER A 565 -27.61 -16.36 -5.08
CA SER A 565 -27.43 -15.65 -3.81
C SER A 565 -25.97 -15.67 -3.39
N ILE A 566 -25.47 -14.60 -2.76
CA ILE A 566 -24.12 -14.57 -2.20
C ILE A 566 -24.11 -14.84 -0.70
N ASN A 567 -23.12 -15.57 -0.19
CA ASN A 567 -22.97 -15.88 1.24
C ASN A 567 -22.09 -14.88 2.02
N GLY A 568 -21.30 -14.06 1.32
CA GLY A 568 -20.38 -13.07 1.88
C GLY A 568 -19.26 -12.70 0.91
N SER A 569 -18.59 -11.59 1.16
CA SER A 569 -17.42 -11.12 0.42
C SER A 569 -16.49 -10.42 1.42
N GLY A 570 -15.18 -10.60 1.30
CA GLY A 570 -14.19 -10.07 2.25
C GLY A 570 -13.92 -8.58 2.05
N VAL A 571 -12.63 -8.20 2.08
CA VAL A 571 -12.16 -6.81 1.94
C VAL A 571 -12.92 -6.11 0.80
N GLY A 572 -13.32 -4.85 1.01
CA GLY A 572 -14.03 -3.99 0.05
C GLY A 572 -15.35 -4.51 -0.56
N GLY A 573 -15.89 -5.63 -0.07
CA GLY A 573 -17.24 -6.11 -0.35
C GLY A 573 -17.60 -6.37 -1.81
N VAL A 574 -18.90 -6.52 -2.08
CA VAL A 574 -19.44 -6.56 -3.45
C VAL A 574 -19.69 -5.17 -4.01
N VAL A 575 -19.07 -4.87 -5.14
CA VAL A 575 -19.18 -3.59 -5.84
C VAL A 575 -19.54 -3.84 -7.30
N ARG A 576 -20.51 -3.09 -7.82
CA ARG A 576 -20.80 -3.07 -9.26
C ARG A 576 -19.95 -2.00 -9.93
N PHE A 577 -19.38 -2.34 -11.07
CA PHE A 577 -18.72 -1.46 -11.99
C PHE A 577 -19.59 -1.43 -13.25
N ASP A 578 -19.99 -0.22 -13.67
CA ASP A 578 -20.70 -0.05 -14.93
C ASP A 578 -19.76 -0.26 -16.13
N SER A 579 -18.45 -0.12 -15.90
CA SER A 579 -17.40 -0.55 -16.82
C SER A 579 -16.15 -0.94 -16.04
N PHE A 580 -15.69 -2.16 -16.24
CA PHE A 580 -14.42 -2.71 -15.79
C PHE A 580 -13.88 -3.55 -16.94
N ARG A 581 -12.73 -3.14 -17.47
CA ARG A 581 -12.11 -3.75 -18.64
C ARG A 581 -13.12 -4.02 -19.76
N ASN A 582 -13.80 -2.96 -20.23
CA ASN A 582 -14.82 -2.92 -21.31
C ASN A 582 -16.22 -3.49 -21.04
N LYS A 583 -16.50 -4.05 -19.86
CA LYS A 583 -17.79 -4.68 -19.53
C LYS A 583 -18.24 -4.31 -18.13
N THR A 584 -19.55 -4.42 -17.85
CA THR A 584 -20.02 -4.28 -16.47
C THR A 584 -19.47 -5.42 -15.61
N ALA A 585 -19.04 -5.15 -14.39
CA ALA A 585 -18.49 -6.18 -13.50
C ALA A 585 -19.08 -6.08 -12.10
N THR A 586 -19.38 -7.21 -11.50
CA THR A 586 -19.62 -7.29 -10.06
C THR A 586 -18.34 -7.84 -9.42
N ARG A 587 -17.69 -7.10 -8.54
CA ARG A 587 -16.49 -7.59 -7.83
C ARG A 587 -16.87 -8.29 -6.54
N THR A 588 -16.19 -9.37 -6.19
CA THR A 588 -16.19 -10.04 -4.88
C THR A 588 -14.75 -10.23 -4.40
N HIS A 589 -14.58 -10.60 -3.15
CA HIS A 589 -13.31 -11.04 -2.57
C HIS A 589 -13.59 -12.23 -1.64
N PRO A 590 -12.71 -13.24 -1.55
CA PRO A 590 -12.79 -14.26 -0.51
C PRO A 590 -12.96 -13.67 0.89
N ILE A 591 -13.68 -14.34 1.79
CA ILE A 591 -14.05 -13.77 3.09
C ILE A 591 -12.83 -13.63 4.02
N LYS A 592 -12.07 -14.72 4.13
CA LYS A 592 -10.79 -14.80 4.84
C LYS A 592 -9.96 -15.94 4.25
N ARG A 593 -8.68 -16.07 4.62
CA ARG A 593 -7.80 -17.13 4.08
C ARG A 593 -8.46 -18.51 4.21
N GLY A 594 -8.45 -19.26 3.12
CA GLY A 594 -9.10 -20.58 3.03
C GLY A 594 -10.64 -20.56 2.94
N VAL A 595 -11.31 -19.42 3.13
CA VAL A 595 -12.77 -19.30 3.09
C VAL A 595 -13.21 -18.49 1.85
N PRO A 596 -13.78 -19.14 0.82
CA PRO A 596 -14.19 -18.47 -0.41
C PRO A 596 -15.39 -17.53 -0.21
N SER A 597 -15.57 -16.61 -1.15
CA SER A 597 -16.87 -15.96 -1.40
C SER A 597 -17.67 -16.86 -2.36
N VAL A 598 -18.94 -17.15 -2.02
CA VAL A 598 -19.73 -18.17 -2.74
C VAL A 598 -21.02 -17.59 -3.26
N LEU A 599 -21.25 -17.76 -4.57
CA LEU A 599 -22.54 -17.56 -5.23
C LEU A 599 -23.26 -18.91 -5.31
N SER A 600 -24.49 -19.01 -4.81
CA SER A 600 -25.24 -20.28 -4.72
C SER A 600 -26.64 -20.16 -5.32
N ARG A 601 -27.11 -21.26 -5.93
CA ARG A 601 -28.46 -21.36 -6.49
C ARG A 601 -28.95 -22.81 -6.45
N LYS A 602 -30.20 -23.02 -6.06
CA LYS A 602 -30.92 -24.28 -6.29
C LYS A 602 -31.50 -24.30 -7.70
N LEU A 603 -31.32 -25.40 -8.43
CA LEU A 603 -31.74 -25.55 -9.82
C LEU A 603 -32.16 -26.99 -10.10
N LYS A 604 -33.28 -27.19 -10.80
CA LYS A 604 -33.65 -28.46 -11.42
C LYS A 604 -33.09 -28.52 -12.85
N ILE A 605 -32.43 -29.63 -13.21
CA ILE A 605 -31.91 -29.87 -14.57
C ILE A 605 -32.92 -30.75 -15.31
N GLU A 606 -33.36 -30.33 -16.49
CA GLU A 606 -34.34 -31.07 -17.30
C GLU A 606 -33.69 -32.24 -18.05
N ASP A 607 -34.45 -33.32 -18.28
CA ASP A 607 -33.95 -34.62 -18.77
C ASP A 607 -33.48 -34.63 -20.23
N ASP A 608 -33.98 -33.69 -21.03
CA ASP A 608 -33.92 -33.68 -22.50
C ASP A 608 -33.12 -32.50 -23.08
N MET A 609 -32.46 -31.72 -22.21
CA MET A 609 -31.78 -30.49 -22.59
C MET A 609 -30.29 -30.51 -22.21
N LYS A 610 -29.43 -30.07 -23.13
CA LYS A 610 -28.03 -29.82 -22.80
C LYS A 610 -27.96 -28.56 -21.93
N THR A 611 -27.55 -28.71 -20.67
CA THR A 611 -27.54 -27.62 -19.69
C THR A 611 -26.10 -27.20 -19.40
N ILE A 612 -25.76 -25.95 -19.73
CA ILE A 612 -24.41 -25.41 -19.55
C ILE A 612 -24.46 -24.24 -18.57
N LEU A 613 -23.59 -24.27 -17.55
CA LEU A 613 -23.24 -23.11 -16.75
C LEU A 613 -22.12 -22.35 -17.47
N ARG A 614 -22.33 -21.08 -17.75
CA ARG A 614 -21.32 -20.15 -18.25
C ARG A 614 -21.05 -19.07 -17.20
N ALA A 615 -19.79 -18.90 -16.81
CA ALA A 615 -19.33 -17.83 -15.93
C ALA A 615 -18.25 -17.01 -16.63
N THR A 616 -18.53 -15.74 -16.90
CA THR A 616 -17.59 -14.77 -17.46
C THR A 616 -17.02 -13.95 -16.33
N VAL A 617 -15.75 -14.17 -16.01
CA VAL A 617 -15.06 -13.66 -14.84
C VAL A 617 -13.72 -13.02 -15.19
N SER A 618 -13.18 -12.24 -14.27
CA SER A 618 -11.89 -11.57 -14.40
C SER A 618 -11.25 -11.43 -13.03
N HIS A 619 -10.05 -10.86 -12.98
CA HIS A 619 -9.17 -10.85 -11.81
C HIS A 619 -8.63 -9.44 -11.55
N HIS A 620 -8.03 -9.26 -10.36
CA HIS A 620 -7.30 -8.04 -10.06
C HIS A 620 -6.00 -7.95 -10.87
N PRO A 621 -5.59 -6.77 -11.40
CA PRO A 621 -4.34 -6.61 -12.16
C PRO A 621 -3.07 -7.12 -11.47
N HIS A 622 -3.10 -7.22 -10.14
CA HIS A 622 -2.01 -7.68 -9.28
C HIS A 622 -2.38 -8.89 -8.41
N GLY A 623 -3.35 -9.69 -8.84
CA GLY A 623 -3.80 -10.87 -8.11
C GLY A 623 -4.44 -11.94 -8.99
N ASP A 624 -4.58 -13.12 -8.41
CA ASP A 624 -5.22 -14.28 -8.99
C ASP A 624 -6.22 -14.88 -7.99
N TRP A 625 -7.08 -15.76 -8.47
CA TRP A 625 -7.98 -16.56 -7.65
C TRP A 625 -8.41 -17.80 -8.42
N GLU A 626 -8.95 -18.80 -7.72
CA GLU A 626 -9.47 -20.00 -8.36
C GLU A 626 -11.00 -19.95 -8.40
N LEU A 627 -11.59 -20.04 -9.60
CA LEU A 627 -13.02 -20.29 -9.75
C LEU A 627 -13.27 -21.78 -9.55
N ARG A 628 -13.99 -22.14 -8.47
CA ARG A 628 -14.46 -23.52 -8.25
C ARG A 628 -15.96 -23.60 -8.48
N VAL A 629 -16.39 -24.63 -9.22
CA VAL A 629 -17.81 -24.95 -9.39
C VAL A 629 -18.13 -26.22 -8.61
N ARG A 630 -19.12 -26.15 -7.72
CA ARG A 630 -19.62 -27.31 -6.95
C ARG A 630 -21.07 -27.62 -7.24
N VAL A 631 -21.38 -28.91 -7.24
CA VAL A 631 -22.75 -29.43 -7.28
C VAL A 631 -22.95 -30.34 -6.06
N ASN A 632 -23.94 -30.02 -5.23
CA ASN A 632 -24.25 -30.75 -4.00
C ASN A 632 -23.03 -30.94 -3.08
N GLY A 633 -22.18 -29.90 -2.98
CA GLY A 633 -20.97 -29.87 -2.14
C GLY A 633 -19.70 -30.45 -2.80
N LYS A 634 -19.80 -31.17 -3.92
CA LYS A 634 -18.65 -31.75 -4.62
C LYS A 634 -18.11 -30.81 -5.70
N ILE A 635 -16.80 -30.59 -5.75
CA ILE A 635 -16.13 -29.81 -6.81
C ILE A 635 -16.15 -30.60 -8.11
N ILE A 636 -16.67 -30.00 -9.17
CA ILE A 636 -16.75 -30.59 -10.51
C ILE A 636 -15.90 -29.84 -11.53
N SER A 637 -15.47 -28.62 -11.21
CA SER A 637 -14.59 -27.82 -12.07
C SER A 637 -13.74 -26.85 -11.26
N ARG A 638 -12.51 -26.62 -11.73
CA ARG A 638 -11.53 -25.69 -11.18
C ARG A 638 -10.91 -24.92 -12.33
N LYS A 639 -10.81 -23.60 -12.19
CA LYS A 639 -10.18 -22.75 -13.19
C LYS A 639 -9.44 -21.60 -12.50
N GLU A 640 -8.15 -21.48 -12.76
CA GLU A 640 -7.39 -20.30 -12.34
C GLU A 640 -7.90 -19.07 -13.11
N VAL A 641 -8.11 -17.97 -12.39
CA VAL A 641 -8.51 -16.67 -12.93
C VAL A 641 -7.42 -15.67 -12.55
N SER A 642 -6.49 -15.47 -13.47
CA SER A 642 -5.29 -14.65 -13.28
C SER A 642 -4.95 -13.90 -14.57
N SER A 643 -3.93 -13.04 -14.54
CA SER A 643 -3.42 -12.39 -15.75
C SER A 643 -2.92 -13.37 -16.80
N LYS A 644 -2.66 -14.63 -16.42
CA LYS A 644 -2.23 -15.68 -17.33
C LYS A 644 -3.40 -16.37 -18.02
N THR A 645 -4.54 -16.51 -17.34
CA THR A 645 -5.70 -17.24 -17.86
C THR A 645 -6.79 -16.34 -18.43
N VAL A 646 -6.75 -15.04 -18.11
CA VAL A 646 -7.70 -14.02 -18.56
C VAL A 646 -7.05 -13.21 -19.68
N THR A 647 -7.34 -13.57 -20.93
CA THR A 647 -6.59 -13.07 -22.11
C THR A 647 -7.22 -11.84 -22.78
N ASN A 648 -8.55 -11.73 -22.80
CA ASN A 648 -9.27 -10.60 -23.38
C ASN A 648 -10.00 -9.81 -22.29
N GLU A 649 -9.26 -9.47 -21.24
CA GLU A 649 -9.76 -8.82 -20.03
C GLU A 649 -10.76 -9.66 -19.20
N TRP A 650 -11.36 -10.68 -19.81
CA TRP A 650 -12.37 -11.59 -19.28
C TRP A 650 -12.08 -13.03 -19.69
N LEU A 651 -12.30 -13.95 -18.76
CA LEU A 651 -12.28 -15.39 -18.95
C LEU A 651 -13.72 -15.89 -18.89
N THR A 652 -14.16 -16.55 -19.96
CA THR A 652 -15.42 -17.28 -19.96
C THR A 652 -15.14 -18.75 -19.68
N HIS A 653 -15.68 -19.26 -18.57
CA HIS A 653 -15.58 -20.65 -18.17
C HIS A 653 -16.94 -21.33 -18.30
N GLU A 654 -16.99 -22.46 -19.00
CA GLU A 654 -18.20 -23.24 -19.21
C GLU A 654 -18.10 -24.62 -18.52
N VAL A 655 -19.18 -25.03 -17.87
CA VAL A 655 -19.29 -26.33 -17.20
C VAL A 655 -20.58 -27.00 -17.64
N ASP A 656 -20.46 -28.22 -18.15
CA ASP A 656 -21.59 -29.06 -18.53
C ASP A 656 -22.27 -29.63 -17.27
N LEU A 657 -23.55 -29.30 -17.10
CA LEU A 657 -24.41 -29.77 -16.01
C LEU A 657 -25.37 -30.88 -16.44
N SER A 658 -25.38 -31.29 -17.71
CA SER A 658 -26.20 -32.39 -18.22
C SER A 658 -25.99 -33.74 -17.53
N PRO A 659 -24.83 -34.06 -16.92
CA PRO A 659 -24.72 -35.27 -16.09
C PRO A 659 -25.68 -35.31 -14.88
N TYR A 660 -26.33 -34.18 -14.54
CA TYR A 660 -27.30 -34.05 -13.46
C TYR A 660 -28.75 -33.93 -13.94
N ALA A 661 -29.03 -34.23 -15.21
CA ALA A 661 -30.37 -34.25 -15.78
C ALA A 661 -31.38 -35.05 -14.93
N GLY A 662 -32.57 -34.50 -14.76
CA GLY A 662 -33.66 -35.06 -13.94
C GLY A 662 -33.57 -34.78 -12.45
N LYS A 663 -32.51 -34.13 -11.96
CA LYS A 663 -32.25 -33.93 -10.53
C LYS A 663 -32.30 -32.46 -10.13
N GLU A 664 -32.75 -32.20 -8.90
CA GLU A 664 -32.55 -30.91 -8.24
C GLU A 664 -31.13 -30.86 -7.64
N ILE A 665 -30.40 -29.79 -7.94
CA ILE A 665 -29.03 -29.58 -7.50
C ILE A 665 -28.87 -28.26 -6.75
N ASN A 666 -27.96 -28.25 -5.77
CA ASN A 666 -27.40 -27.04 -5.18
C ASN A 666 -26.08 -26.70 -5.90
N LEU A 667 -26.13 -25.69 -6.76
CA LEU A 667 -25.00 -25.22 -7.54
C LEU A 667 -24.30 -24.07 -6.81
N GLN A 668 -22.97 -24.14 -6.68
CA GLN A 668 -22.16 -23.11 -6.03
C GLN A 668 -20.97 -22.73 -6.93
N LEU A 669 -20.70 -21.43 -7.03
CA LEU A 669 -19.51 -20.87 -7.66
C LEU A 669 -18.69 -20.16 -6.57
N GLU A 670 -17.47 -20.60 -6.37
CA GLU A 670 -16.57 -20.09 -5.34
C GLU A 670 -15.51 -19.18 -5.98
N ASN A 671 -15.40 -17.95 -5.51
CA ASN A 671 -14.18 -17.17 -5.61
C ASN A 671 -13.27 -17.63 -4.49
N GLN A 672 -12.45 -18.64 -4.82
CA GLN A 672 -11.56 -19.31 -3.88
C GLN A 672 -10.19 -18.63 -3.82
N PRO A 673 -9.67 -18.42 -2.61
CA PRO A 673 -8.32 -17.91 -2.42
C PRO A 673 -7.24 -18.90 -2.89
N THR A 674 -6.25 -18.39 -3.60
CA THR A 674 -4.98 -19.01 -4.00
C THR A 674 -3.89 -18.71 -2.96
N ASP A 675 -3.37 -17.49 -2.92
CA ASP A 675 -2.23 -17.06 -2.09
C ASP A 675 -2.46 -15.77 -1.27
N TRP A 676 -3.69 -15.26 -1.27
CA TRP A 676 -4.17 -14.05 -0.60
C TRP A 676 -3.55 -12.74 -1.11
N ARG A 677 -3.09 -12.70 -2.38
CA ARG A 677 -2.55 -11.48 -3.02
C ARG A 677 -3.54 -10.84 -3.99
N ASN A 678 -4.48 -10.05 -3.47
CA ASN A 678 -5.49 -9.33 -4.27
C ASN A 678 -6.45 -10.24 -5.06
N GLU A 679 -7.09 -11.18 -4.36
CA GLU A 679 -7.90 -12.25 -4.96
C GLU A 679 -9.31 -11.81 -5.37
N TRP A 680 -9.42 -10.58 -5.86
CA TRP A 680 -10.68 -9.99 -6.27
C TRP A 680 -11.21 -10.70 -7.50
N GLY A 681 -12.36 -11.36 -7.34
CA GLY A 681 -13.12 -11.93 -8.44
C GLY A 681 -14.05 -10.91 -9.07
N TYR A 682 -13.90 -10.64 -10.35
CA TYR A 682 -14.80 -9.75 -11.09
C TYR A 682 -15.72 -10.60 -11.95
N TRP A 683 -17.03 -10.48 -11.78
CA TRP A 683 -18.07 -11.28 -12.44
C TRP A 683 -18.85 -10.42 -13.42
N HIS A 684 -18.69 -10.65 -14.72
CA HIS A 684 -19.49 -9.95 -15.74
C HIS A 684 -20.88 -10.57 -15.83
N GLU A 685 -20.92 -11.88 -16.10
CA GLU A 685 -22.13 -12.65 -16.36
C GLU A 685 -21.98 -14.09 -15.86
N VAL A 686 -22.98 -14.59 -15.14
CA VAL A 686 -23.15 -16.00 -14.75
C VAL A 686 -24.53 -16.43 -15.21
N LYS A 687 -24.57 -17.36 -16.16
CA LYS A 687 -25.79 -17.80 -16.82
C LYS A 687 -25.84 -19.32 -16.88
N VAL A 688 -27.02 -19.87 -16.65
CA VAL A 688 -27.30 -21.28 -16.94
C VAL A 688 -28.26 -21.31 -18.13
N SER A 689 -27.85 -21.97 -19.21
CA SER A 689 -28.62 -22.11 -20.44
C SER A 689 -28.88 -23.58 -20.74
N ALA A 690 -30.13 -23.89 -21.07
CA ALA A 690 -30.56 -25.20 -21.53
C ALA A 690 -30.87 -25.09 -23.03
N VAL A 691 -30.28 -25.96 -23.86
CA VAL A 691 -30.55 -26.03 -25.31
C VAL A 691 -31.01 -27.44 -25.71
N PRO A 692 -32.00 -27.58 -26.61
CA PRO A 692 -32.44 -28.88 -27.09
C PRO A 692 -31.35 -29.54 -27.92
N PHE A 693 -31.17 -30.86 -27.80
CA PHE A 693 -30.25 -31.60 -28.68
C PHE A 693 -30.75 -31.53 -30.14
N VAL A 694 -30.10 -30.72 -30.98
CA VAL A 694 -30.34 -30.74 -32.44
C VAL A 694 -29.04 -31.03 -33.19
N SER A 695 -29.09 -32.10 -33.98
CA SER A 695 -28.12 -32.50 -34.98
C SER A 695 -28.14 -31.51 -36.16
N LEU A 696 -27.01 -30.88 -36.49
CA LEU A 696 -26.85 -30.08 -37.70
C LEU A 696 -25.62 -30.53 -38.49
N LYS A 697 -25.89 -31.01 -39.71
CA LYS A 697 -24.93 -31.40 -40.75
C LYS A 697 -24.27 -30.16 -41.38
N ASN A 698 -22.98 -30.34 -41.69
CA ASN A 698 -22.16 -29.72 -42.75
C ASN A 698 -22.45 -28.28 -43.19
N THR A 699 -21.64 -27.36 -42.66
CA THR A 699 -21.06 -26.26 -43.44
C THR A 699 -19.55 -26.31 -43.23
N LYS A 700 -18.77 -26.40 -44.30
CA LYS A 700 -17.30 -26.31 -44.23
C LYS A 700 -16.93 -24.93 -43.69
N VAL A 701 -16.57 -24.85 -42.41
CA VAL A 701 -15.85 -23.72 -41.85
C VAL A 701 -14.45 -23.75 -42.46
N SER A 702 -14.09 -22.71 -43.21
CA SER A 702 -12.72 -22.51 -43.66
C SER A 702 -11.80 -22.47 -42.44
N GLN A 703 -10.84 -23.40 -42.39
CA GLN A 703 -9.84 -23.47 -41.32
C GLN A 703 -8.95 -22.21 -41.41
N LYS A 704 -8.91 -21.41 -40.34
CA LYS A 704 -8.08 -20.20 -40.28
C LYS A 704 -6.60 -20.57 -40.32
N LYS A 705 -5.77 -19.74 -40.96
CA LYS A 705 -4.31 -19.88 -40.96
C LYS A 705 -3.75 -19.30 -39.66
N LYS A 706 -3.03 -20.13 -38.89
CA LYS A 706 -2.45 -19.73 -37.61
C LYS A 706 -1.12 -19.01 -37.80
N VAL A 707 -0.99 -17.82 -37.22
CA VAL A 707 0.25 -17.02 -37.17
C VAL A 707 0.69 -16.94 -35.73
N VAL A 708 1.93 -17.34 -35.43
CA VAL A 708 2.44 -17.34 -34.07
C VAL A 708 3.53 -16.28 -33.92
N PHE A 709 3.40 -15.38 -32.93
CA PHE A 709 4.37 -14.33 -32.64
C PHE A 709 5.19 -14.69 -31.40
N ILE A 710 6.52 -14.74 -31.56
CA ILE A 710 7.51 -14.95 -30.51
C ILE A 710 8.16 -13.61 -30.17
N SER A 711 8.11 -13.24 -28.89
CA SER A 711 8.63 -11.96 -28.40
C SER A 711 9.90 -12.18 -27.58
N GLY A 712 10.95 -11.44 -27.88
CA GLY A 712 12.21 -11.46 -27.14
C GLY A 712 12.15 -10.69 -25.83
N LYS A 713 13.21 -10.82 -25.02
CA LYS A 713 13.39 -9.97 -23.83
C LYS A 713 13.52 -8.49 -24.25
N PRO A 714 13.02 -7.55 -23.43
CA PRO A 714 13.20 -6.12 -23.67
C PRO A 714 14.70 -5.78 -23.74
N SER A 715 15.11 -4.96 -24.71
CA SER A 715 16.53 -4.67 -24.97
C SER A 715 16.91 -3.20 -24.91
N HIS A 716 15.95 -2.28 -25.05
CA HIS A 716 16.19 -0.83 -25.16
C HIS A 716 15.23 0.00 -24.30
N GLY A 717 15.43 1.33 -24.40
CA GLY A 717 14.58 2.37 -23.82
C GLY A 717 13.13 2.29 -24.23
N ARG A 718 12.26 2.87 -23.40
CA ARG A 718 10.84 3.07 -23.70
C ARG A 718 10.69 3.62 -25.14
N MET A 719 9.71 3.09 -25.86
CA MET A 719 9.40 3.37 -27.28
C MET A 719 10.41 2.82 -28.28
N LYS A 720 11.44 2.08 -27.84
CA LYS A 720 12.47 1.49 -28.69
C LYS A 720 12.55 -0.02 -28.47
N HIS A 721 12.58 -0.80 -29.56
CA HIS A 721 12.65 -2.27 -29.51
C HIS A 721 11.55 -2.90 -28.64
N GLU A 722 10.34 -2.38 -28.78
CA GLU A 722 9.15 -2.87 -28.08
C GLU A 722 8.67 -4.17 -28.76
N HIS A 723 9.37 -5.26 -28.47
CA HIS A 723 9.22 -6.56 -29.13
C HIS A 723 7.81 -7.13 -28.95
N ARG A 724 7.34 -7.21 -27.70
CA ARG A 724 6.03 -7.78 -27.41
C ARG A 724 4.92 -6.79 -27.76
N ALA A 725 5.08 -5.51 -27.43
CA ALA A 725 4.09 -4.49 -27.79
C ALA A 725 3.86 -4.41 -29.31
N GLY A 726 4.95 -4.41 -30.11
CA GLY A 726 4.87 -4.42 -31.58
C GLY A 726 4.15 -5.66 -32.12
N ASN A 727 4.46 -6.84 -31.57
CA ASN A 727 3.78 -8.08 -31.93
C ASN A 727 2.27 -8.04 -31.59
N ILE A 728 1.88 -7.44 -30.45
CA ILE A 728 0.47 -7.27 -30.06
C ILE A 728 -0.26 -6.39 -31.10
N ILE A 729 0.34 -5.27 -31.50
CA ILE A 729 -0.28 -4.38 -32.50
C ILE A 729 -0.51 -5.13 -33.81
N LEU A 730 0.52 -5.79 -34.35
CA LEU A 730 0.43 -6.53 -35.60
C LEU A 730 -0.57 -7.69 -35.53
N ALA A 731 -0.54 -8.50 -34.45
CA ALA A 731 -1.48 -9.60 -34.27
C ALA A 731 -2.93 -9.11 -34.13
N LYS A 732 -3.14 -8.01 -33.40
CA LYS A 732 -4.46 -7.38 -33.27
C LYS A 732 -4.99 -6.94 -34.64
N ARG A 733 -4.17 -6.32 -35.49
CA ARG A 733 -4.59 -5.91 -36.85
C ARG A 733 -4.94 -7.10 -37.75
N LEU A 734 -4.14 -8.17 -37.72
CA LEU A 734 -4.47 -9.39 -38.47
C LEU A 734 -5.80 -9.99 -38.01
N ASN A 735 -6.03 -10.10 -36.71
CA ASN A 735 -7.28 -10.65 -36.16
C ASN A 735 -8.50 -9.78 -36.44
N GLN A 736 -8.33 -8.46 -36.61
CA GLN A 736 -9.40 -7.51 -36.91
C GLN A 736 -9.68 -7.34 -38.40
N SER A 737 -8.77 -7.79 -39.28
CA SER A 737 -8.87 -7.62 -40.73
C SER A 737 -10.05 -8.33 -41.41
N GLY A 738 -10.74 -9.22 -40.69
CA GLY A 738 -11.81 -10.06 -41.26
C GLY A 738 -11.32 -11.22 -42.15
N LEU A 739 -10.01 -11.35 -42.36
CA LEU A 739 -9.40 -12.44 -43.12
C LEU A 739 -9.41 -13.76 -42.32
N PRO A 740 -9.34 -14.93 -42.98
CA PRO A 740 -9.32 -16.24 -42.32
C PRO A 740 -7.94 -16.54 -41.70
N VAL A 741 -7.50 -15.67 -40.80
CA VAL A 741 -6.23 -15.73 -40.08
C VAL A 741 -6.49 -15.72 -38.58
N GLU A 742 -5.65 -16.42 -37.83
CA GLU A 742 -5.62 -16.42 -36.37
C GLU A 742 -4.20 -16.06 -35.91
N ALA A 743 -4.02 -14.84 -35.44
CA ALA A 743 -2.74 -14.36 -34.94
C ALA A 743 -2.66 -14.49 -33.41
N VAL A 744 -1.67 -15.24 -32.93
CA VAL A 744 -1.45 -15.53 -31.51
C VAL A 744 -0.09 -15.00 -31.08
N VAL A 745 -0.06 -14.10 -30.10
CA VAL A 745 1.18 -13.68 -29.45
C VAL A 745 1.40 -14.54 -28.22
N LEU A 746 2.53 -15.26 -28.19
CA LEU A 746 2.84 -16.15 -27.08
C LEU A 746 3.14 -15.33 -25.80
N ASP A 747 2.71 -15.87 -24.66
CA ASP A 747 2.95 -15.25 -23.35
C ASP A 747 4.38 -15.45 -22.84
N ASP A 748 5.06 -16.50 -23.31
CA ASP A 748 6.46 -16.72 -23.01
C ASP A 748 7.33 -15.61 -23.65
N ILE A 749 8.21 -15.01 -22.83
CA ILE A 749 9.25 -14.10 -23.30
C ILE A 749 10.51 -14.92 -23.62
N GLY A 750 10.80 -15.07 -24.91
CA GLY A 750 11.80 -16.00 -25.45
C GLY A 750 11.16 -17.13 -26.27
N TYR A 751 11.94 -18.16 -26.60
CA TYR A 751 11.40 -19.34 -27.27
C TYR A 751 10.35 -20.03 -26.37
N PRO A 752 9.20 -20.49 -26.91
CA PRO A 752 8.12 -21.05 -26.09
C PRO A 752 8.57 -22.30 -25.32
N LYS A 753 8.05 -22.44 -24.10
CA LYS A 753 8.33 -23.64 -23.28
C LYS A 753 7.57 -24.85 -23.76
N ASP A 754 6.33 -24.64 -24.22
CA ASP A 754 5.55 -25.64 -24.93
C ASP A 754 5.77 -25.47 -26.42
N GLU A 755 6.64 -26.29 -27.00
CA GLU A 755 7.01 -26.20 -28.42
C GLU A 755 5.87 -26.67 -29.35
N SER A 756 4.88 -27.42 -28.82
CA SER A 756 3.75 -27.93 -29.62
C SER A 756 2.90 -26.81 -30.21
N VAL A 757 2.90 -25.63 -29.58
CA VAL A 757 2.16 -24.44 -30.06
C VAL A 757 2.64 -23.93 -31.42
N LEU A 758 3.84 -24.34 -31.85
CA LEU A 758 4.45 -23.96 -33.13
C LEU A 758 4.16 -24.97 -34.25
N GLU A 759 3.68 -26.18 -33.94
CA GLU A 759 3.62 -27.28 -34.91
C GLU A 759 2.54 -27.10 -35.98
N ASP A 760 1.44 -26.42 -35.63
CA ASP A 760 0.31 -26.10 -36.51
C ASP A 760 0.38 -24.66 -37.06
N ALA A 761 1.48 -23.94 -36.83
CA ALA A 761 1.66 -22.59 -37.33
C ALA A 761 1.82 -22.60 -38.86
N SER A 762 1.13 -21.69 -39.53
CA SER A 762 1.32 -21.41 -40.96
C SER A 762 2.51 -20.47 -41.18
N THR A 763 2.76 -19.53 -40.26
CA THR A 763 3.99 -18.75 -40.20
C THR A 763 4.31 -18.34 -38.77
N ILE A 764 5.60 -18.15 -38.47
CA ILE A 764 6.10 -17.72 -37.18
C ILE A 764 6.77 -16.35 -37.33
N VAL A 765 6.36 -15.37 -36.53
CA VAL A 765 6.91 -14.02 -36.51
C VAL A 765 7.78 -13.87 -35.28
N ILE A 766 9.04 -13.45 -35.47
CA ILE A 766 10.02 -13.33 -34.40
C ILE A 766 10.45 -11.87 -34.32
N PHE A 767 10.19 -11.26 -33.17
CA PHE A 767 10.69 -9.93 -32.84
C PHE A 767 11.43 -10.00 -31.51
N CYS A 768 12.76 -9.91 -31.56
CA CYS A 768 13.59 -10.16 -30.40
C CYS A 768 14.98 -9.50 -30.49
N THR A 769 15.80 -9.70 -29.45
CA THR A 769 17.22 -9.33 -29.48
C THR A 769 17.97 -10.20 -30.49
N GLY A 770 18.94 -9.63 -31.21
CA GLY A 770 19.72 -10.32 -32.24
C GLY A 770 21.00 -10.98 -31.74
N HIS A 771 21.76 -11.54 -32.69
CA HIS A 771 23.10 -12.10 -32.50
C HIS A 771 23.15 -13.09 -31.33
N GLY A 772 24.10 -12.98 -30.39
CA GLY A 772 24.23 -13.87 -29.24
C GLY A 772 22.98 -13.93 -28.33
N GLY A 773 22.14 -12.89 -28.35
CA GLY A 773 20.89 -12.83 -27.60
C GLY A 773 19.66 -13.38 -28.34
N HIS A 774 19.82 -13.92 -29.54
CA HIS A 774 18.72 -14.40 -30.37
C HIS A 774 18.00 -15.59 -29.74
N VAL A 775 16.67 -15.53 -29.70
CA VAL A 775 15.83 -16.55 -29.02
C VAL A 775 15.96 -17.94 -29.62
N LEU A 776 16.36 -18.02 -30.90
CA LEU A 776 16.57 -19.28 -31.62
C LEU A 776 17.96 -19.91 -31.42
N ASN A 777 18.95 -19.19 -30.88
CA ASN A 777 20.30 -19.75 -30.74
C ASN A 777 20.34 -21.11 -30.01
N PRO A 778 19.64 -21.31 -28.88
CA PRO A 778 19.63 -22.61 -28.21
C PRO A 778 18.70 -23.65 -28.86
N LYS A 779 18.00 -23.30 -29.94
CA LYS A 779 16.87 -24.06 -30.52
C LYS A 779 16.93 -24.19 -32.04
N LEU A 780 18.11 -24.02 -32.64
CA LEU A 780 18.28 -24.00 -34.09
C LEU A 780 17.84 -25.31 -34.75
N LYS A 781 18.12 -26.46 -34.12
CA LYS A 781 17.79 -27.78 -34.69
C LYS A 781 16.28 -28.03 -34.69
N GLU A 782 15.63 -27.71 -33.57
CA GLU A 782 14.19 -27.84 -33.38
C GLU A 782 13.43 -26.89 -34.30
N PHE A 783 13.88 -25.64 -34.40
CA PHE A 783 13.27 -24.66 -35.30
C PHE A 783 13.50 -25.01 -36.78
N ASP A 784 14.66 -25.55 -37.15
CA ASP A 784 14.94 -26.04 -38.50
C ASP A 784 13.95 -27.14 -38.93
N ALA A 785 13.56 -28.01 -37.99
CA ALA A 785 12.56 -29.05 -38.26
C ALA A 785 11.19 -28.46 -38.62
N LEU A 786 10.81 -27.32 -38.03
CA LEU A 786 9.59 -26.58 -38.39
C LEU A 786 9.72 -25.94 -39.78
N MET A 787 10.87 -25.35 -40.09
CA MET A 787 11.11 -24.72 -41.39
C MET A 787 11.07 -25.73 -42.54
N LYS A 788 11.61 -26.93 -42.32
CA LYS A 788 11.56 -28.07 -43.25
C LYS A 788 10.14 -28.61 -43.49
N LYS A 789 9.19 -28.36 -42.58
CA LYS A 789 7.75 -28.63 -42.80
C LYS A 789 7.06 -27.58 -43.69
N GLY A 790 7.79 -26.56 -44.15
CA GLY A 790 7.25 -25.50 -45.00
C GLY A 790 6.62 -24.34 -44.24
N ILE A 791 6.73 -24.29 -42.91
CA ILE A 791 6.19 -23.21 -42.07
C ILE A 791 6.89 -21.88 -42.40
N GLY A 792 6.14 -20.81 -42.59
CA GLY A 792 6.71 -19.49 -42.87
C GLY A 792 7.49 -18.89 -41.70
N VAL A 793 8.43 -17.99 -41.98
CA VAL A 793 9.17 -17.26 -40.92
C VAL A 793 9.34 -15.78 -41.25
N ILE A 794 9.22 -14.96 -40.22
CA ILE A 794 9.50 -13.52 -40.30
C ILE A 794 10.43 -13.13 -39.17
N MET A 795 11.45 -12.34 -39.47
CA MET A 795 12.34 -11.75 -38.47
C MET A 795 12.32 -10.23 -38.56
N ILE A 796 12.00 -9.60 -37.43
CA ILE A 796 11.81 -8.15 -37.31
C ILE A 796 13.00 -7.53 -36.59
N HIS A 797 13.55 -6.47 -37.17
CA HIS A 797 14.61 -5.63 -36.63
C HIS A 797 15.84 -6.43 -36.20
N TRP A 798 16.21 -6.37 -34.91
CA TRP A 798 17.31 -7.13 -34.32
C TRP A 798 17.20 -8.64 -34.51
N ALA A 799 15.99 -9.19 -34.66
CA ALA A 799 15.83 -10.62 -34.97
C ALA A 799 16.47 -11.00 -36.32
N THR A 800 16.69 -10.06 -37.23
CA THR A 800 17.39 -10.34 -38.50
C THR A 800 18.90 -10.58 -38.34
N GLU A 801 19.46 -10.30 -37.16
CA GLU A 801 20.89 -10.42 -36.88
C GLU A 801 21.25 -11.80 -36.31
N ALA A 802 22.21 -12.49 -36.93
CA ALA A 802 22.67 -13.81 -36.51
C ALA A 802 24.17 -13.82 -36.19
N VAL A 803 24.62 -14.86 -35.48
CA VAL A 803 26.05 -15.15 -35.34
C VAL A 803 26.51 -15.88 -36.59
N SER A 804 27.58 -15.41 -37.24
CA SER A 804 28.17 -16.05 -38.41
C SER A 804 28.60 -17.49 -38.12
N GLY A 805 28.48 -18.38 -39.10
CA GLY A 805 28.56 -19.83 -38.93
C GLY A 805 27.16 -20.44 -38.82
N ALA A 806 27.02 -21.52 -38.05
CA ALA A 806 25.80 -22.34 -38.05
C ALA A 806 24.46 -21.57 -37.88
N PRO A 807 24.35 -20.54 -37.02
CA PRO A 807 23.12 -19.73 -36.94
C PRO A 807 22.88 -18.89 -38.21
N GLY A 808 23.91 -18.23 -38.74
CA GLY A 808 23.83 -17.47 -40.00
C GLY A 808 23.50 -18.34 -41.21
N ASP A 809 24.07 -19.54 -41.30
CA ASP A 809 23.77 -20.52 -42.35
C ASP A 809 22.29 -20.91 -42.32
N LYS A 810 21.73 -21.10 -41.12
CA LYS A 810 20.30 -21.37 -40.95
C LYS A 810 19.43 -20.18 -41.36
N PHE A 811 19.83 -18.95 -41.11
CA PHE A 811 19.04 -17.79 -41.53
C PHE A 811 19.07 -17.59 -43.05
N LEU A 812 20.20 -17.91 -43.70
CA LEU A 812 20.27 -17.99 -45.16
C LEU A 812 19.30 -19.06 -45.71
N GLU A 813 19.24 -20.23 -45.08
CA GLU A 813 18.28 -21.27 -45.46
C GLU A 813 16.81 -20.86 -45.21
N TRP A 814 16.52 -20.16 -44.11
CA TRP A 814 15.15 -19.88 -43.68
C TRP A 814 14.53 -18.65 -44.33
N MET A 815 15.31 -17.57 -44.47
CA MET A 815 14.86 -16.27 -44.97
C MET A 815 15.79 -15.63 -46.00
N GLY A 816 16.80 -16.35 -46.51
CA GLY A 816 17.58 -15.95 -47.69
C GLY A 816 18.65 -14.89 -47.42
N GLY A 817 18.69 -14.34 -46.20
CA GLY A 817 19.65 -13.31 -45.80
C GLY A 817 19.62 -13.04 -44.30
N PHE A 818 20.65 -12.34 -43.79
CA PHE A 818 20.71 -11.90 -42.40
C PHE A 818 21.67 -10.72 -42.23
N CYS A 819 21.55 -10.02 -41.09
CA CYS A 819 22.46 -8.98 -40.66
C CYS A 819 23.69 -9.62 -39.99
N ASP A 820 24.87 -9.41 -40.55
CA ASP A 820 26.16 -9.92 -40.06
C ASP A 820 26.94 -8.79 -39.40
N LEU A 821 27.37 -8.99 -38.16
CA LEU A 821 27.83 -7.96 -37.24
C LEU A 821 29.08 -7.19 -37.75
N ASN A 822 29.93 -7.83 -38.55
CA ASN A 822 31.15 -7.24 -39.14
C ASN A 822 30.98 -6.83 -40.62
N TRP A 823 29.78 -6.97 -41.17
CA TRP A 823 29.51 -6.76 -42.59
C TRP A 823 28.40 -5.73 -42.80
N SER A 824 27.33 -5.87 -42.03
CA SER A 824 26.14 -5.04 -42.05
C SER A 824 26.24 -3.83 -41.12
N VAL A 825 25.44 -2.81 -41.40
CA VAL A 825 25.42 -1.55 -40.64
C VAL A 825 24.02 -1.19 -40.17
N ASN A 826 23.91 -0.48 -39.03
CA ASN A 826 22.64 -0.10 -38.42
C ASN A 826 22.44 1.42 -38.16
N PRO A 827 22.50 2.29 -39.18
CA PRO A 827 22.25 3.72 -38.97
C PRO A 827 20.76 4.05 -38.86
N HIS A 828 20.43 5.17 -38.22
CA HIS A 828 19.13 5.84 -38.38
C HIS A 828 19.14 6.68 -39.65
N TRP A 829 18.15 6.47 -40.52
CA TRP A 829 17.97 7.26 -41.74
C TRP A 829 16.55 7.11 -42.27
N LYS A 830 16.21 8.01 -43.21
CA LYS A 830 14.88 8.13 -43.77
C LYS A 830 14.87 7.78 -45.28
N PRO A 831 14.72 6.49 -45.63
CA PRO A 831 14.63 6.03 -47.02
C PRO A 831 13.32 6.44 -47.69
N ASN A 832 13.31 6.48 -49.02
CA ASN A 832 12.14 6.75 -49.86
C ASN A 832 11.75 5.48 -50.63
N PHE A 833 10.90 4.64 -50.02
CA PHE A 833 10.53 3.38 -50.64
C PHE A 833 9.47 3.56 -51.72
N LYS A 834 9.69 2.87 -52.84
CA LYS A 834 8.81 2.89 -54.02
C LYS A 834 8.22 1.51 -54.28
N PRO A 835 6.99 1.43 -54.82
CA PRO A 835 6.33 0.18 -55.14
C PRO A 835 7.17 -0.76 -56.01
N ARG A 836 7.05 -2.06 -55.73
CA ARG A 836 7.66 -3.14 -56.51
C ARG A 836 6.61 -4.17 -56.90
N LYS A 837 6.85 -4.89 -57.99
CA LYS A 837 5.97 -5.96 -58.45
C LYS A 837 6.09 -7.19 -57.54
N HIS A 838 5.36 -7.19 -56.43
CA HIS A 838 5.27 -8.30 -55.48
C HIS A 838 3.97 -8.19 -54.67
N PRO A 839 3.28 -9.29 -54.31
CA PRO A 839 2.02 -9.23 -53.54
C PRO A 839 2.12 -8.48 -52.21
N ILE A 840 3.31 -8.42 -51.59
CA ILE A 840 3.53 -7.66 -50.35
C ILE A 840 3.30 -6.15 -50.54
N TRP A 841 3.45 -5.63 -51.76
CA TRP A 841 3.20 -4.22 -52.10
C TRP A 841 1.73 -3.89 -52.41
N ASN A 842 0.82 -4.88 -52.36
CA ASN A 842 -0.59 -4.63 -52.60
C ASN A 842 -1.16 -3.58 -51.64
N GLY A 843 -1.79 -2.53 -52.17
CA GLY A 843 -2.35 -1.42 -51.41
C GLY A 843 -1.36 -0.59 -50.59
N VAL A 844 -0.05 -0.74 -50.83
CA VAL A 844 1.00 0.06 -50.19
C VAL A 844 1.42 1.18 -51.14
N GLU A 845 1.32 2.42 -50.66
CA GLU A 845 1.78 3.62 -51.37
C GLU A 845 3.27 3.90 -51.08
N PRO A 846 3.96 4.72 -51.90
CA PRO A 846 5.29 5.19 -51.57
C PRO A 846 5.33 5.84 -50.18
N PHE A 847 6.29 5.45 -49.34
CA PHE A 847 6.38 5.94 -47.96
C PHE A 847 7.82 6.13 -47.50
N SER A 848 7.97 6.91 -46.44
CA SER A 848 9.27 7.29 -45.88
C SER A 848 9.19 7.49 -44.37
N VAL A 849 9.83 6.58 -43.62
CA VAL A 849 9.83 6.56 -42.15
C VAL A 849 11.27 6.57 -41.65
N ASP A 850 11.55 7.49 -40.72
CA ASP A 850 12.84 7.55 -40.03
C ASP A 850 12.90 6.46 -38.96
N ASP A 851 13.81 5.51 -39.16
CA ASP A 851 13.99 4.33 -38.30
C ASP A 851 15.45 3.86 -38.36
N GLU A 852 15.83 2.92 -37.49
CA GLU A 852 17.17 2.29 -37.53
C GLU A 852 17.17 1.16 -38.58
N TRP A 853 17.30 1.51 -39.85
CA TRP A 853 17.23 0.57 -40.97
C TRP A 853 18.58 -0.07 -41.27
N TYR A 854 18.64 -1.41 -41.28
CA TYR A 854 19.91 -2.13 -41.41
C TYR A 854 20.16 -2.46 -42.86
N TYR A 855 21.39 -2.30 -43.30
CA TYR A 855 21.74 -2.59 -44.68
C TYR A 855 23.12 -3.20 -44.84
N HIS A 856 23.45 -3.57 -46.08
CA HIS A 856 24.57 -4.45 -46.42
C HIS A 856 24.43 -5.84 -45.78
N MET A 857 23.32 -6.51 -46.05
CA MET A 857 23.03 -7.86 -45.52
C MET A 857 23.90 -8.93 -46.20
N ARG A 858 24.08 -10.06 -45.52
CA ARG A 858 24.47 -11.31 -46.19
C ARG A 858 23.24 -11.88 -46.88
N PHE A 859 23.39 -12.35 -48.11
CA PHE A 859 22.35 -13.04 -48.87
C PHE A 859 22.89 -14.35 -49.41
N VAL A 860 22.00 -15.28 -49.76
CA VAL A 860 22.35 -16.50 -50.48
C VAL A 860 23.12 -16.14 -51.77
N ASN A 861 24.20 -16.89 -52.04
CA ASN A 861 25.23 -16.49 -53.01
C ASN A 861 24.70 -16.28 -54.44
N ASP A 862 23.71 -17.08 -54.87
CA ASP A 862 23.11 -17.02 -56.20
C ASP A 862 21.82 -16.16 -56.25
N ARG A 863 21.37 -15.66 -55.09
CA ARG A 863 20.11 -14.90 -54.91
C ARG A 863 18.86 -15.62 -55.40
N THR A 864 18.91 -16.92 -55.63
CA THR A 864 17.76 -17.71 -56.10
C THR A 864 16.65 -17.65 -55.07
N GLY A 865 15.42 -17.29 -55.48
CA GLY A 865 14.27 -17.17 -54.59
C GLY A 865 14.23 -15.89 -53.75
N LEU A 866 15.25 -15.03 -53.81
CA LEU A 866 15.31 -13.77 -53.06
C LEU A 866 14.69 -12.61 -53.86
N THR A 867 13.69 -11.94 -53.29
CA THR A 867 13.09 -10.73 -53.86
C THR A 867 13.23 -9.55 -52.89
N PRO A 868 14.02 -8.52 -53.22
CA PRO A 868 14.09 -7.33 -52.37
C PRO A 868 12.78 -6.54 -52.40
N ILE A 869 12.22 -6.26 -51.22
CA ILE A 869 10.90 -5.62 -51.04
C ILE A 869 11.04 -4.13 -50.71
N LEU A 870 11.89 -3.77 -49.75
CA LEU A 870 12.23 -2.39 -49.43
C LEU A 870 13.69 -2.14 -49.79
N THR A 871 13.93 -1.13 -50.62
CA THR A 871 15.25 -0.81 -51.16
C THR A 871 15.36 0.67 -51.44
N ASP A 872 16.48 1.26 -51.05
CA ASP A 872 16.85 2.63 -51.40
C ASP A 872 18.37 2.79 -51.37
N LEU A 873 18.90 3.90 -51.87
CA LEU A 873 20.32 4.25 -51.75
C LEU A 873 20.55 5.02 -50.43
N PRO A 874 21.27 4.44 -49.44
CA PRO A 874 21.59 5.17 -48.22
C PRO A 874 22.51 6.35 -48.53
N PRO A 875 22.29 7.52 -47.95
CA PRO A 875 23.16 8.65 -48.18
C PRO A 875 24.47 8.48 -47.39
N ALA A 876 25.56 9.10 -47.86
CA ALA A 876 26.91 8.88 -47.33
C ALA A 876 27.04 9.18 -45.82
N GLU A 877 26.21 10.09 -45.29
CA GLU A 877 26.17 10.41 -43.86
C GLU A 877 25.81 9.22 -42.96
N THR A 878 25.15 8.20 -43.48
CA THR A 878 24.81 6.99 -42.74
C THR A 878 26.05 6.16 -42.34
N LEU A 879 27.20 6.45 -42.95
CA LEU A 879 28.49 5.80 -42.68
C LEU A 879 29.49 6.71 -41.95
N LYS A 880 29.04 7.77 -41.27
CA LYS A 880 29.92 8.68 -40.51
C LYS A 880 30.67 8.01 -39.35
N ARG A 881 30.10 6.94 -38.77
CA ARG A 881 30.74 6.21 -37.66
C ARG A 881 32.03 5.51 -38.15
N PRO A 882 33.10 5.41 -37.32
CA PRO A 882 34.30 4.65 -37.67
C PRO A 882 34.02 3.18 -37.96
N ASP A 883 34.99 2.51 -38.57
CA ASP A 883 34.82 1.09 -38.90
C ASP A 883 34.73 0.21 -37.65
N GLY A 884 33.81 -0.75 -37.66
CA GLY A 884 33.58 -1.62 -36.51
C GLY A 884 32.24 -2.35 -36.53
N LEU A 885 31.92 -2.96 -35.39
CA LEU A 885 30.72 -3.77 -35.18
C LEU A 885 29.43 -2.98 -35.44
N ARG A 886 28.59 -3.45 -36.37
CA ARG A 886 27.35 -2.78 -36.84
C ARG A 886 27.58 -1.35 -37.37
N SER A 887 28.83 -1.00 -37.64
CA SER A 887 29.30 0.32 -38.05
C SER A 887 29.97 0.22 -39.41
N GLY A 888 30.65 1.27 -39.88
CA GLY A 888 31.32 1.27 -41.18
C GLY A 888 32.27 0.08 -41.40
N ASN A 889 32.53 -0.26 -42.65
CA ASN A 889 33.61 -1.16 -43.06
C ASN A 889 34.00 -0.85 -44.53
N PRO A 890 35.16 -1.32 -45.02
CA PRO A 890 35.60 -1.02 -46.38
C PRO A 890 34.62 -1.47 -47.47
N ALA A 891 33.91 -2.59 -47.27
CA ALA A 891 32.97 -3.11 -48.25
C ALA A 891 31.69 -2.26 -48.35
N VAL A 892 31.04 -1.94 -47.22
CA VAL A 892 29.84 -1.11 -47.21
C VAL A 892 30.11 0.31 -47.70
N ARG A 893 31.26 0.89 -47.32
CA ARG A 893 31.66 2.22 -47.77
C ARG A 893 31.85 2.26 -49.27
N LYS A 894 32.51 1.25 -49.83
CA LYS A 894 32.69 1.11 -51.27
C LYS A 894 31.35 0.95 -51.98
N ALA A 895 30.46 0.10 -51.48
CA ALA A 895 29.13 -0.11 -52.08
C ALA A 895 28.30 1.18 -52.11
N VAL A 896 28.23 1.91 -50.99
CA VAL A 896 27.50 3.19 -50.92
C VAL A 896 28.15 4.27 -51.79
N ALA A 897 29.49 4.38 -51.78
CA ALA A 897 30.22 5.32 -52.64
C ALA A 897 30.02 5.04 -54.14
N ASN A 898 29.85 3.77 -54.51
CA ASN A 898 29.52 3.35 -55.88
C ASN A 898 28.05 3.61 -56.27
N GLY A 899 27.22 4.12 -55.36
CA GLY A 899 25.79 4.33 -55.61
C GLY A 899 24.97 3.03 -55.60
N GLU A 900 25.47 1.96 -54.97
CA GLU A 900 24.76 0.68 -54.91
C GLU A 900 23.57 0.75 -53.95
N THR A 901 22.36 0.57 -54.47
CA THR A 901 21.13 0.53 -53.65
C THR A 901 21.17 -0.62 -52.67
N GLN A 902 20.66 -0.41 -51.47
CA GLN A 902 20.69 -1.39 -50.40
C GLN A 902 19.28 -1.91 -50.05
N HIS A 903 19.22 -3.18 -49.66
CA HIS A 903 17.96 -3.87 -49.36
C HIS A 903 17.77 -3.99 -47.85
N VAL A 904 16.66 -3.45 -47.34
CA VAL A 904 16.37 -3.37 -45.90
C VAL A 904 15.15 -4.21 -45.48
N ALA A 905 14.41 -4.72 -46.47
CA ALA A 905 13.47 -5.81 -46.30
C ALA A 905 13.42 -6.67 -47.57
N TRP A 906 13.25 -7.98 -47.42
CA TRP A 906 13.28 -8.93 -48.53
C TRP A 906 12.40 -10.15 -48.27
N ALA A 907 11.81 -10.67 -49.33
CA ALA A 907 11.07 -11.92 -49.35
C ALA A 907 11.97 -13.03 -49.89
N TYR A 908 11.79 -14.25 -49.37
CA TYR A 908 12.54 -15.42 -49.78
C TYR A 908 11.62 -16.62 -49.95
N GLU A 909 11.61 -17.20 -51.15
CA GLU A 909 10.92 -18.47 -51.42
C GLU A 909 11.93 -19.61 -51.37
N ARG A 910 11.75 -20.53 -50.43
CA ARG A 910 12.73 -21.60 -50.19
C ARG A 910 12.63 -22.69 -51.24
N PRO A 911 13.75 -23.27 -51.71
CA PRO A 911 13.75 -24.35 -52.70
C PRO A 911 12.92 -25.59 -52.28
N GLY A 912 12.86 -25.89 -50.98
CA GLY A 912 12.10 -27.01 -50.42
C GLY A 912 10.65 -26.70 -50.01
N GLY A 913 10.16 -25.50 -50.34
CA GLY A 913 8.83 -25.01 -49.92
C GLY A 913 8.85 -24.16 -48.65
N GLY A 914 7.83 -23.30 -48.54
CA GLY A 914 7.70 -22.30 -47.49
C GLY A 914 8.41 -20.98 -47.81
N ARG A 915 8.12 -19.96 -47.01
CA ARG A 915 8.47 -18.56 -47.29
C ARG A 915 9.12 -17.88 -46.08
N GLY A 916 10.09 -17.02 -46.34
CA GLY A 916 10.78 -16.22 -45.33
C GLY A 916 10.68 -14.73 -45.64
N PHE A 917 10.70 -13.89 -44.60
CA PHE A 917 10.77 -12.44 -44.76
C PHE A 917 11.71 -11.82 -43.72
N GLY A 918 12.71 -11.08 -44.18
CA GLY A 918 13.56 -10.25 -43.34
C GLY A 918 13.08 -8.80 -43.40
N PHE A 919 12.96 -8.16 -42.24
CA PHE A 919 12.56 -6.75 -42.15
C PHE A 919 13.37 -6.06 -41.07
N THR A 920 14.20 -5.09 -41.46
CA THR A 920 15.17 -4.48 -40.53
C THR A 920 14.60 -3.28 -39.77
N GLY A 921 13.43 -2.78 -40.12
CA GLY A 921 12.73 -1.74 -39.36
C GLY A 921 12.11 -2.27 -38.07
N GLY A 922 11.73 -1.36 -37.17
CA GLY A 922 11.03 -1.70 -35.92
C GLY A 922 11.77 -1.21 -34.68
N HIS A 923 12.83 -0.41 -34.85
CA HIS A 923 13.51 0.22 -33.72
C HIS A 923 12.55 1.20 -33.04
N ASN A 924 11.92 2.09 -33.80
CA ASN A 924 10.94 3.05 -33.30
C ASN A 924 9.55 2.42 -33.20
N HIS A 925 8.99 2.30 -31.98
CA HIS A 925 7.67 1.71 -31.80
C HIS A 925 6.55 2.55 -32.46
N VAL A 926 6.74 3.87 -32.51
CA VAL A 926 5.83 4.81 -33.18
C VAL A 926 5.73 4.59 -34.70
N SER A 927 6.71 3.93 -35.33
CA SER A 927 6.67 3.61 -36.77
C SER A 927 5.44 2.76 -37.14
N TRP A 928 4.89 2.00 -36.18
CA TRP A 928 3.66 1.22 -36.40
C TRP A 928 2.41 2.09 -36.60
N GLN A 929 2.45 3.40 -36.35
CA GLN A 929 1.35 4.32 -36.68
C GLN A 929 1.25 4.59 -38.18
N ASP A 930 2.37 4.61 -38.90
CA ASP A 930 2.39 4.80 -40.35
C ASP A 930 1.70 3.63 -41.06
N ASP A 931 0.69 3.95 -41.87
CA ASP A 931 -0.18 2.93 -42.50
C ASP A 931 0.61 2.05 -43.47
N ASN A 932 1.46 2.65 -44.31
CA ASN A 932 2.21 1.92 -45.33
C ASN A 932 3.31 1.05 -44.72
N TYR A 933 4.00 1.56 -43.68
CA TYR A 933 4.98 0.83 -42.89
C TYR A 933 4.35 -0.43 -42.26
N ARG A 934 3.19 -0.26 -41.59
CA ARG A 934 2.46 -1.37 -40.97
C ARG A 934 1.89 -2.33 -42.01
N LYS A 935 1.33 -1.84 -43.11
CA LYS A 935 0.70 -2.64 -44.17
C LYS A 935 1.70 -3.53 -44.89
N ILE A 936 2.94 -3.07 -45.14
CA ILE A 936 4.02 -3.94 -45.65
C ILE A 936 4.23 -5.15 -44.73
N MET A 937 4.29 -4.94 -43.42
CA MET A 937 4.48 -6.02 -42.45
C MET A 937 3.29 -6.98 -42.42
N LEU A 938 2.05 -6.46 -42.37
CA LEU A 938 0.84 -7.29 -42.38
C LEU A 938 0.71 -8.12 -43.66
N ASN A 939 0.99 -7.51 -44.82
CA ASN A 939 1.00 -8.19 -46.11
C ASN A 939 2.08 -9.29 -46.16
N ALA A 940 3.28 -9.01 -45.61
CA ALA A 940 4.35 -10.00 -45.51
C ALA A 940 3.94 -11.20 -44.65
N ILE A 941 3.26 -10.98 -43.53
CA ILE A 941 2.76 -12.06 -42.65
C ILE A 941 1.75 -12.96 -43.36
N LEU A 942 0.81 -12.39 -44.14
CA LEU A 942 -0.09 -13.20 -44.94
C LEU A 942 0.64 -13.97 -46.03
N TRP A 943 1.57 -13.32 -46.72
CA TRP A 943 2.33 -13.93 -47.79
C TRP A 943 3.18 -15.11 -47.29
N THR A 944 3.86 -14.98 -46.14
CA THR A 944 4.64 -16.08 -45.54
C THR A 944 3.76 -17.20 -44.97
N ALA A 945 2.53 -16.89 -44.53
CA ALA A 945 1.53 -17.88 -44.15
C ALA A 945 0.94 -18.65 -45.35
N GLY A 946 1.37 -18.35 -46.57
CA GLY A 946 0.87 -18.97 -47.80
C GLY A 946 -0.52 -18.48 -48.21
N MET A 947 -0.97 -17.34 -47.69
CA MET A 947 -2.24 -16.72 -48.05
C MET A 947 -2.08 -15.78 -49.25
N GLN A 948 -3.17 -15.57 -49.99
CA GLN A 948 -3.25 -14.51 -50.98
C GLN A 948 -3.35 -13.17 -50.26
N VAL A 949 -2.43 -12.25 -50.56
CA VAL A 949 -2.51 -10.87 -50.05
C VAL A 949 -3.63 -10.16 -50.82
N PRO A 950 -4.62 -9.53 -50.14
CA PRO A 950 -5.69 -8.78 -50.82
C PRO A 950 -5.13 -7.72 -51.76
N GLU A 951 -5.84 -7.36 -52.84
CA GLU A 951 -5.37 -6.37 -53.83
C GLU A 951 -5.12 -4.99 -53.22
N ASN A 952 -5.94 -4.60 -52.23
CA ASN A 952 -5.80 -3.35 -51.48
C ASN A 952 -4.93 -3.50 -50.21
N GLY A 953 -4.24 -4.64 -50.06
CA GLY A 953 -3.49 -4.98 -48.85
C GLY A 953 -4.40 -5.31 -47.67
N VAL A 954 -3.78 -5.60 -46.52
CA VAL A 954 -4.52 -5.82 -45.27
C VAL A 954 -5.09 -4.50 -44.76
N ASP A 955 -6.42 -4.43 -44.66
CA ASP A 955 -7.09 -3.30 -44.03
C ASP A 955 -6.80 -3.28 -42.52
N SER A 956 -6.28 -2.16 -42.03
CA SER A 956 -5.90 -2.00 -40.63
C SER A 956 -5.98 -0.55 -40.18
N THR A 957 -6.63 -0.31 -39.05
CA THR A 957 -6.69 1.03 -38.45
C THR A 957 -5.35 1.42 -37.85
N ALA A 958 -4.95 2.68 -38.00
CA ALA A 958 -3.74 3.19 -37.35
C ALA A 958 -3.88 3.14 -35.82
N PRO A 959 -2.89 2.62 -35.07
CA PRO A 959 -2.89 2.74 -33.62
C PRO A 959 -2.76 4.21 -33.21
N ASP A 960 -3.59 4.64 -32.27
CA ASP A 960 -3.48 5.97 -31.67
C ASP A 960 -2.33 6.01 -30.64
N ASP A 961 -2.03 7.21 -30.14
CA ASP A 961 -0.94 7.41 -29.18
C ASP A 961 -1.15 6.60 -27.90
N GLN A 962 -2.40 6.42 -27.48
CA GLN A 962 -2.72 5.63 -26.30
C GLN A 962 -2.43 4.14 -26.51
N GLU A 963 -2.74 3.60 -27.69
CA GLU A 963 -2.44 2.22 -28.06
C GLU A 963 -0.93 1.99 -28.23
N ILE A 964 -0.22 2.96 -28.81
CA ILE A 964 1.24 2.93 -28.92
C ILE A 964 1.92 2.97 -27.54
N GLU A 965 1.36 3.71 -26.57
CA GLU A 965 1.88 3.71 -25.20
C GLU A 965 1.41 2.52 -24.36
N SER A 966 0.49 1.71 -24.88
CA SER A 966 -0.05 0.53 -24.20
C SER A 966 0.85 -0.69 -24.39
N ASN A 967 0.94 -1.54 -23.36
CA ASN A 967 1.67 -2.81 -23.42
C ASN A 967 3.17 -2.70 -23.76
N LEU A 968 3.77 -1.51 -23.61
CA LEU A 968 5.21 -1.32 -23.77
C LEU A 968 5.98 -2.34 -22.93
N ASP A 969 7.03 -2.90 -23.53
CA ASP A 969 7.91 -3.85 -22.92
C ASP A 969 8.57 -3.19 -21.68
N PRO A 970 8.65 -3.90 -20.55
CA PRO A 970 9.11 -3.30 -19.30
C PRO A 970 10.56 -2.81 -19.43
N TYR A 971 10.72 -1.49 -19.30
CA TYR A 971 12.03 -0.85 -19.37
C TYR A 971 12.94 -1.32 -18.23
N ARG A 972 14.07 -1.95 -18.59
CA ARG A 972 15.19 -2.16 -17.67
C ARG A 972 16.11 -0.95 -17.78
N LYS A 973 16.19 -0.12 -16.74
CA LYS A 973 17.35 0.75 -16.56
C LYS A 973 18.58 -0.16 -16.50
N LYS A 974 19.45 -0.08 -17.51
CA LYS A 974 20.80 -0.62 -17.43
C LYS A 974 21.62 0.22 -16.47
#